data_AF-A0A813IZP9-F1
#
_entry.id   AF-A0A813IZP9-F1
#
_cell.length_a   1.000
_cell.length_b   1.000
_cell.length_c   1.000
_cell.angle_alpha   90.00
_cell.angle_beta   90.00
_cell.angle_gamma   90.00
#
_symmetry.space_group_name_H-M   'P 1'
#
loop_
_entity.id
_entity.type
_entity.pdbx_description
1 polymer ?
#
loop_
_entity_poly.entity_id
_entity_poly.type
_entity_poly.pdbx_seq_one_letter_code
_entity_poly.pdbx_strand_id
1 'polypeptide(L)'
;LHCSTRRCQLWASVIEKAFAKACGSYEALASGTCDEALSVLTGWPCTVIHFSREDFDADMLWHALIEGRVDKFLMTCSSADRNDRYQTGLKPSHAYSLLDVTDTRDQNGSRLQLLKLGDPHFHIKRRGAWSDTSHSWPPELRRQLRVSDAAAAGIFFLELSEFLQWFDNCTICRVRDDWTRVDLTTELAGNRVPSEGWVLQVTQPTQCAICLTQPELCTRRQPLQCLGFVLFFFDSATGGARVVASANLHCRAASVDDCWLTPGQLYYLLPLCRPSVRSLPVLCSCSSSRPVVVSQRSFEQSVVQVAWAAFIKCRGSKEASGEAATGGQLSLFGFMSVRNDSEDLRVFVAKTSDGAVVALAENHGLADISVELGFHQSHQRGLRFSRDGPVTCDRVQPGRAQLLQLALPEASWSRAPSFEIRRLRPSIGARQHFAAQSEASPAAFSNSEFRPFPILEIRQVTSDTKILKCKLPTDSHTMGMTVSGLVMVNGEKGADGTAVARPYTPISLDDQTGYFELMVKGYPTGIVSKYLCSLKPGDSLEVKGPFTKLPYTANMKKQIGMIAGGSGITPMVQVVKEILKNPADKTQVTLIYGNQSPTNIPLRAELDNLVASSKGQLAVHYIVDKNDTNDSNIAHVGFVDAGLCAGLLPPPSPDNLVYICGPPGMLISVAGNKKFEEGKPPAQGELAGVLKELGYTEDMVFKL
;
A
#
# COMPACT_ATOMS: atom_id res chain seq x y z
N LEU A 1 10.87 -23.90 -9.38
CA LEU A 1 10.49 -24.95 -8.41
C LEU A 1 11.68 -25.87 -8.10
N HIS A 2 12.03 -26.10 -6.83
CA HIS A 2 12.92 -27.22 -6.46
C HIS A 2 12.08 -28.50 -6.35
N CYS A 3 12.06 -29.33 -7.40
CA CYS A 3 11.53 -30.70 -7.34
C CYS A 3 12.44 -31.57 -6.46
N SER A 4 12.37 -31.36 -5.16
CA SER A 4 13.12 -32.10 -4.15
C SER A 4 12.18 -33.06 -3.41
N THR A 5 11.49 -33.96 -4.08
CA THR A 5 10.88 -35.12 -3.40
C THR A 5 10.49 -36.21 -4.40
N ARG A 6 11.19 -37.35 -4.29
CA ARG A 6 11.11 -38.59 -5.10
C ARG A 6 11.86 -38.53 -6.43
N ARG A 7 13.04 -39.16 -6.44
CA ARG A 7 13.86 -39.40 -7.64
C ARG A 7 12.98 -39.96 -8.76
N CYS A 8 13.16 -39.44 -9.98
CA CYS A 8 12.56 -39.91 -11.24
C CYS A 8 11.14 -39.42 -11.62
N GLN A 9 10.65 -38.29 -11.11
CA GLN A 9 9.42 -37.67 -11.62
C GLN A 9 9.73 -36.41 -12.45
N LEU A 10 9.56 -36.50 -13.77
CA LEU A 10 9.85 -35.40 -14.71
C LEU A 10 8.61 -34.58 -15.11
N TRP A 11 7.41 -35.09 -14.83
CA TRP A 11 6.16 -34.51 -15.34
C TRP A 11 5.99 -33.04 -14.93
N ALA A 12 6.30 -32.68 -13.69
CA ALA A 12 6.18 -31.30 -13.19
C ALA A 12 7.14 -30.34 -13.93
N SER A 13 8.39 -30.76 -14.13
CA SER A 13 9.39 -29.99 -14.88
C SER A 13 9.04 -29.85 -16.36
N VAL A 14 8.38 -30.86 -16.95
CA VAL A 14 7.89 -30.80 -18.33
C VAL A 14 6.71 -29.84 -18.46
N ILE A 15 5.77 -29.84 -17.52
CA ILE A 15 4.65 -28.88 -17.50
C ILE A 15 5.17 -27.45 -17.34
N GLU A 16 6.08 -27.21 -16.40
CA GLU A 16 6.71 -25.88 -16.20
C GLU A 16 7.42 -25.42 -17.48
N LYS A 17 8.14 -26.32 -18.16
CA LYS A 17 8.79 -26.02 -19.45
C LYS A 17 7.78 -25.70 -20.55
N ALA A 18 6.68 -26.46 -20.64
CA ALA A 18 5.64 -26.22 -21.62
C ALA A 18 4.97 -24.86 -21.40
N PHE A 19 4.72 -24.51 -20.14
CA PHE A 19 4.17 -23.21 -19.76
C PHE A 19 5.15 -22.07 -20.03
N ALA A 20 6.42 -22.22 -19.63
CA ALA A 20 7.49 -21.26 -19.96
C ALA A 20 7.62 -21.04 -21.47
N LYS A 21 7.49 -22.10 -22.28
CA LYS A 21 7.52 -22.00 -23.74
C LYS A 21 6.31 -21.23 -24.29
N ALA A 22 5.12 -21.43 -23.73
CA ALA A 22 3.92 -20.69 -24.11
C ALA A 22 4.03 -19.19 -23.74
N CYS A 23 4.60 -18.87 -22.57
CA CYS A 23 4.87 -17.49 -22.15
C CYS A 23 6.06 -16.86 -22.90
N GLY A 24 6.98 -17.68 -23.41
CA GLY A 24 8.12 -17.27 -24.25
C GLY A 24 9.49 -17.50 -23.59
N SER A 25 9.59 -17.49 -22.26
CA SER A 25 10.81 -17.79 -21.52
C SER A 25 10.48 -18.23 -20.08
N TYR A 26 11.46 -18.80 -19.37
CA TYR A 26 11.34 -19.08 -17.93
C TYR A 26 11.30 -17.80 -17.08
N GLU A 27 11.95 -16.73 -17.53
CA GLU A 27 11.95 -15.43 -16.84
C GLU A 27 10.54 -14.83 -16.83
N ALA A 28 9.74 -15.06 -17.87
CA ALA A 28 8.35 -14.65 -17.92
C ALA A 28 7.47 -15.29 -16.83
N LEU A 29 7.92 -16.40 -16.21
CA LEU A 29 7.24 -17.06 -15.09
C LEU A 29 7.57 -16.44 -13.72
N ALA A 30 8.56 -15.53 -13.64
CA ALA A 30 8.88 -14.85 -12.39
C ALA A 30 7.72 -13.94 -11.96
N SER A 31 7.38 -13.96 -10.67
CA SER A 31 6.26 -13.21 -10.07
C SER A 31 4.87 -13.62 -10.59
N GLY A 32 4.67 -14.93 -10.85
CA GLY A 32 3.37 -15.56 -11.08
C GLY A 32 2.39 -15.38 -9.92
N THR A 33 1.09 -15.16 -10.19
CA THR A 33 0.06 -15.27 -9.13
C THR A 33 -0.61 -16.65 -9.16
N CYS A 34 -1.12 -17.11 -8.01
CA CYS A 34 -1.69 -18.46 -7.91
C CYS A 34 -2.98 -18.63 -8.73
N ASP A 35 -3.76 -17.58 -8.89
CA ASP A 35 -5.00 -17.57 -9.68
C ASP A 35 -4.73 -17.73 -11.18
N GLU A 36 -3.67 -17.11 -11.71
CA GLU A 36 -3.25 -17.30 -13.10
C GLU A 36 -2.84 -18.76 -13.34
N ALA A 37 -2.00 -19.32 -12.46
CA ALA A 37 -1.53 -20.69 -12.58
C ALA A 37 -2.69 -21.70 -12.50
N LEU A 38 -3.59 -21.55 -11.52
CA LEU A 38 -4.75 -22.43 -11.37
C LEU A 38 -5.71 -22.30 -12.55
N SER A 39 -5.98 -21.08 -13.03
CA SER A 39 -6.86 -20.87 -14.17
C SER A 39 -6.30 -21.47 -15.45
N VAL A 40 -4.98 -21.43 -15.67
CA VAL A 40 -4.35 -22.07 -16.84
C VAL A 40 -4.38 -23.59 -16.74
N LEU A 41 -4.08 -24.16 -15.56
CA LEU A 41 -3.97 -25.61 -15.38
C LEU A 41 -5.33 -26.30 -15.37
N THR A 42 -6.35 -25.66 -14.80
CA THR A 42 -7.70 -26.23 -14.65
C THR A 42 -8.66 -25.74 -15.73
N GLY A 43 -8.37 -24.59 -16.34
CA GLY A 43 -9.32 -23.85 -17.16
C GLY A 43 -10.40 -23.11 -16.35
N TRP A 44 -10.58 -23.40 -15.06
CA TRP A 44 -11.69 -22.89 -14.26
C TRP A 44 -11.40 -21.51 -13.66
N PRO A 45 -12.43 -20.68 -13.49
CA PRO A 45 -12.29 -19.38 -12.86
C PRO A 45 -11.79 -19.50 -11.40
N CYS A 46 -10.93 -18.55 -11.03
CA CYS A 46 -10.38 -18.44 -9.68
C CYS A 46 -10.92 -17.17 -9.01
N THR A 47 -11.43 -17.31 -7.79
CA THR A 47 -11.81 -16.17 -6.95
C THR A 47 -10.68 -15.85 -5.99
N VAL A 48 -10.21 -14.60 -5.98
CA VAL A 48 -9.17 -14.13 -5.06
C VAL A 48 -9.79 -13.25 -3.98
N ILE A 49 -9.73 -13.71 -2.74
CA ILE A 49 -10.18 -12.99 -1.55
C ILE A 49 -8.97 -12.33 -0.92
N HIS A 50 -8.94 -10.99 -0.93
CA HIS A 50 -7.89 -10.18 -0.33
C HIS A 50 -8.31 -9.75 1.08
N PHE A 51 -7.45 -9.96 2.08
CA PHE A 51 -7.78 -9.67 3.48
C PHE A 51 -7.64 -8.18 3.83
N SER A 52 -6.96 -7.40 2.98
CA SER A 52 -6.75 -5.96 3.15
C SER A 52 -7.93 -5.08 2.70
N ARG A 53 -9.07 -5.67 2.33
CA ARG A 53 -10.25 -4.92 1.88
C ARG A 53 -11.01 -4.32 3.06
N GLU A 54 -11.54 -3.12 2.89
CA GLU A 54 -12.38 -2.45 3.90
C GLU A 54 -13.70 -3.19 4.16
N ASP A 55 -14.18 -3.97 3.20
CA ASP A 55 -15.38 -4.83 3.31
C ASP A 55 -15.06 -6.29 3.65
N PHE A 56 -13.86 -6.57 4.15
CA PHE A 56 -13.44 -7.92 4.52
C PHE A 56 -14.19 -8.42 5.76
N ASP A 57 -14.85 -9.57 5.61
CA ASP A 57 -15.55 -10.27 6.68
C ASP A 57 -14.93 -11.67 6.86
N ALA A 58 -14.38 -11.90 8.06
CA ALA A 58 -13.70 -13.15 8.42
C ALA A 58 -14.67 -14.35 8.47
N ASP A 59 -15.93 -14.13 8.85
CA ASP A 59 -16.94 -15.18 8.89
C ASP A 59 -17.33 -15.60 7.48
N MET A 60 -17.49 -14.64 6.56
CA MET A 60 -17.75 -14.92 5.14
C MET A 60 -16.59 -15.67 4.48
N LEU A 61 -15.34 -15.32 4.80
CA LEU A 61 -14.18 -16.09 4.37
C LEU A 61 -14.26 -17.53 4.90
N TRP A 62 -14.57 -17.72 6.18
CA TRP A 62 -14.65 -19.05 6.77
C TRP A 62 -15.73 -19.91 6.09
N HIS A 63 -16.91 -19.33 5.82
CA HIS A 63 -17.96 -20.01 5.06
C HIS A 63 -17.49 -20.44 3.67
N ALA A 64 -16.79 -19.57 2.94
CA ALA A 64 -16.24 -19.90 1.62
C ALA A 64 -15.19 -21.03 1.67
N LEU A 65 -14.39 -21.08 2.74
CA LEU A 65 -13.41 -22.14 2.96
C LEU A 65 -14.05 -23.48 3.30
N ILE A 66 -15.12 -23.49 4.10
CA ILE A 66 -15.90 -24.70 4.40
C ILE A 66 -16.60 -25.22 3.14
N GLU A 67 -17.20 -24.34 2.34
CA GLU A 67 -17.76 -24.70 1.03
C GLU A 67 -16.69 -25.33 0.14
N GLY A 68 -15.52 -24.67 0.03
CA GLY A 68 -14.39 -25.19 -0.74
C GLY A 68 -13.91 -26.57 -0.28
N ARG A 69 -13.97 -26.85 1.02
CA ARG A 69 -13.67 -28.18 1.56
C ARG A 69 -14.72 -29.23 1.16
N VAL A 70 -16.00 -28.92 1.35
CA VAL A 70 -17.11 -29.86 1.08
C VAL A 70 -17.13 -30.23 -0.40
N ASP A 71 -16.96 -29.25 -1.27
CA ASP A 71 -16.96 -29.43 -2.74
C ASP A 71 -15.58 -29.82 -3.29
N LYS A 72 -14.56 -29.91 -2.45
CA LYS A 72 -13.17 -30.27 -2.80
C LYS A 72 -12.53 -29.34 -3.84
N PHE A 73 -12.81 -28.04 -3.75
CA PHE A 73 -12.17 -27.03 -4.57
C PHE A 73 -10.68 -26.89 -4.25
N LEU A 74 -9.92 -26.48 -5.26
CA LEU A 74 -8.49 -26.22 -5.11
C LEU A 74 -8.31 -24.85 -4.46
N MET A 75 -7.66 -24.83 -3.30
CA MET A 75 -7.45 -23.62 -2.53
C MET A 75 -5.96 -23.35 -2.34
N THR A 76 -5.55 -22.11 -2.54
CA THR A 76 -4.18 -21.64 -2.31
C THR A 76 -4.20 -20.33 -1.55
N CYS A 77 -3.07 -19.98 -0.96
CA CYS A 77 -2.91 -18.73 -0.22
C CYS A 77 -1.49 -18.22 -0.40
N SER A 78 -1.34 -16.90 -0.33
CA SER A 78 -0.05 -16.23 -0.49
C SER A 78 0.32 -15.54 0.81
N SER A 79 1.54 -15.76 1.28
CA SER A 79 2.08 -15.09 2.46
C SER A 79 2.44 -13.65 2.18
N ALA A 80 2.29 -12.79 3.19
CA ALA A 80 2.72 -11.40 3.14
C ALA A 80 4.24 -11.24 2.99
N ASP A 81 4.71 -10.12 2.46
CA ASP A 81 6.14 -9.83 2.25
C ASP A 81 6.88 -9.41 3.55
N ARG A 82 6.69 -10.17 4.63
CA ARG A 82 7.24 -9.86 5.95
C ARG A 82 8.63 -10.44 6.15
N ASN A 83 9.57 -9.60 6.57
CA ASN A 83 10.96 -10.00 6.81
C ASN A 83 11.19 -10.83 8.10
N ASP A 84 10.12 -11.33 8.73
CA ASP A 84 10.14 -11.98 10.05
C ASP A 84 10.37 -13.51 9.96
N ARG A 85 11.22 -13.95 9.03
CA ARG A 85 11.55 -15.37 8.77
C ARG A 85 11.99 -16.13 10.02
N TYR A 86 12.52 -15.43 11.03
CA TYR A 86 13.15 -16.03 12.20
C TYR A 86 12.18 -16.41 13.33
N GLN A 87 10.94 -15.92 13.34
CA GLN A 87 10.00 -16.18 14.45
C GLN A 87 8.96 -17.27 14.15
N THR A 88 8.42 -17.34 12.93
CA THR A 88 7.29 -18.24 12.61
C THR A 88 7.66 -19.40 11.68
N GLY A 89 8.77 -19.29 10.95
CA GLY A 89 9.19 -20.25 9.94
C GLY A 89 8.48 -20.11 8.58
N LEU A 90 7.56 -19.15 8.41
CA LEU A 90 6.91 -18.88 7.11
C LEU A 90 7.86 -18.12 6.18
N LYS A 91 7.79 -18.40 4.87
CA LYS A 91 8.52 -17.66 3.83
C LYS A 91 7.68 -16.47 3.39
N PRO A 92 8.25 -15.26 3.29
CA PRO A 92 7.56 -14.12 2.71
C PRO A 92 7.37 -14.31 1.21
N SER A 93 6.31 -13.71 0.66
CA SER A 93 6.02 -13.69 -0.78
C SER A 93 6.03 -15.09 -1.40
N HIS A 94 5.44 -16.06 -0.71
CA HIS A 94 5.44 -17.47 -1.12
C HIS A 94 4.03 -18.06 -1.14
N ALA A 95 3.81 -18.96 -2.10
CA ALA A 95 2.53 -19.64 -2.29
C ALA A 95 2.44 -20.93 -1.45
N TYR A 96 1.33 -21.09 -0.74
CA TYR A 96 1.01 -22.26 0.07
C TYR A 96 -0.29 -22.89 -0.42
N SER A 97 -0.38 -24.23 -0.34
CA SER A 97 -1.60 -24.97 -0.69
C SER A 97 -2.48 -25.12 0.55
N LEU A 98 -3.76 -24.74 0.46
CA LEU A 98 -4.72 -24.91 1.52
C LEU A 98 -5.47 -26.22 1.29
N LEU A 99 -5.18 -27.21 2.13
CA LEU A 99 -5.54 -28.61 1.91
C LEU A 99 -6.83 -29.00 2.62
N ASP A 100 -7.08 -28.45 3.81
CA ASP A 100 -8.25 -28.79 4.61
C ASP A 100 -8.57 -27.69 5.64
N VAL A 101 -9.81 -27.66 6.11
CA VAL A 101 -10.32 -26.66 7.07
C VAL A 101 -11.23 -27.37 8.07
N THR A 102 -10.97 -27.21 9.36
CA THR A 102 -11.68 -27.94 10.42
C THR A 102 -12.16 -26.99 11.51
N ASP A 103 -13.47 -27.01 11.76
CA ASP A 103 -14.09 -26.46 12.96
C ASP A 103 -14.01 -27.51 14.08
N THR A 104 -13.33 -27.19 15.18
CA THR A 104 -13.26 -28.02 16.38
C THR A 104 -13.57 -27.21 17.63
N ARG A 105 -13.58 -27.88 18.79
CA ARG A 105 -13.68 -27.20 20.09
C ARG A 105 -12.49 -27.59 20.95
N ASP A 106 -11.99 -26.62 21.72
CA ASP A 106 -10.95 -26.86 22.71
C ASP A 106 -11.49 -27.66 23.91
N GLN A 107 -10.60 -28.13 24.78
CA GLN A 107 -10.93 -28.81 26.05
C GLN A 107 -11.85 -27.97 26.94
N ASN A 108 -11.80 -26.64 26.79
CA ASN A 108 -12.61 -25.66 27.51
C ASN A 108 -13.95 -25.32 26.81
N GLY A 109 -14.26 -25.95 25.67
CA GLY A 109 -15.51 -25.74 24.91
C GLY A 109 -15.50 -24.56 23.93
N SER A 110 -14.42 -23.79 23.86
CA SER A 110 -14.24 -22.68 22.91
C SER A 110 -14.10 -23.18 21.46
N ARG A 111 -14.70 -22.47 20.50
CA ARG A 111 -14.61 -22.80 19.07
C ARG A 111 -13.18 -22.55 18.56
N LEU A 112 -12.62 -23.53 17.87
CA LEU A 112 -11.31 -23.50 17.23
C LEU A 112 -11.48 -23.68 15.72
N GLN A 113 -10.95 -22.75 14.96
CA GLN A 113 -10.99 -22.75 13.49
C GLN A 113 -9.58 -23.03 12.97
N LEU A 114 -9.33 -24.28 12.56
CA LEU A 114 -8.02 -24.75 12.14
C LEU A 114 -7.94 -24.95 10.63
N LEU A 115 -6.85 -24.46 10.02
CA LEU A 115 -6.52 -24.62 8.61
C LEU A 115 -5.30 -25.54 8.47
N LYS A 116 -5.35 -26.44 7.49
CA LYS A 116 -4.28 -27.35 7.11
C LYS A 116 -3.64 -26.85 5.82
N LEU A 117 -2.35 -26.54 5.88
CA LEU A 117 -1.59 -25.90 4.81
C LEU A 117 -0.37 -26.74 4.43
N GLY A 118 -0.02 -26.77 3.15
CA GLY A 118 1.17 -27.45 2.63
C GLY A 118 2.17 -26.45 2.04
N ASP A 119 3.44 -26.57 2.40
CA ASP A 119 4.54 -25.89 1.70
C ASP A 119 5.01 -26.75 0.50
N PRO A 120 4.91 -26.25 -0.75
CA PRO A 120 5.40 -26.95 -1.94
C PRO A 120 6.89 -27.33 -1.90
N HIS A 121 7.69 -26.66 -1.05
CA HIS A 121 9.13 -26.89 -0.95
C HIS A 121 9.55 -27.88 0.14
N PHE A 122 8.63 -28.44 0.93
CA PHE A 122 8.91 -29.47 1.96
C PHE A 122 10.01 -29.12 2.99
N HIS A 123 10.42 -27.86 3.10
CA HIS A 123 11.64 -27.47 3.85
C HIS A 123 11.35 -26.93 5.26
N ILE A 124 10.10 -26.71 5.63
CA ILE A 124 9.76 -25.90 6.80
C ILE A 124 9.11 -26.75 7.90
N LYS A 125 9.75 -26.78 9.07
CA LYS A 125 9.14 -27.19 10.34
C LYS A 125 8.69 -25.92 11.07
N ARG A 126 7.39 -25.66 11.11
CA ARG A 126 6.81 -24.49 11.79
C ARG A 126 7.08 -24.56 13.30
N ARG A 127 7.30 -23.40 13.94
CA ARG A 127 7.30 -23.25 15.42
C ARG A 127 6.06 -22.43 15.81
N GLY A 128 5.19 -22.96 16.67
CA GLY A 128 3.94 -22.30 17.08
C GLY A 128 3.01 -23.22 17.88
N ALA A 129 1.89 -22.67 18.38
CA ALA A 129 0.95 -23.40 19.25
C ALA A 129 0.37 -24.68 18.62
N TRP A 130 0.27 -24.74 17.29
CA TRP A 130 -0.24 -25.91 16.56
C TRP A 130 0.84 -26.59 15.71
N SER A 131 2.13 -26.49 16.09
CA SER A 131 3.21 -27.24 15.42
C SER A 131 3.22 -28.72 15.81
N ASP A 132 3.89 -29.56 15.02
CA ASP A 132 4.01 -31.02 15.25
C ASP A 132 4.63 -31.37 16.62
N THR A 133 5.42 -30.44 17.15
CA THR A 133 6.12 -30.54 18.43
C THR A 133 5.39 -29.84 19.60
N SER A 134 4.23 -29.23 19.36
CA SER A 134 3.50 -28.49 20.39
C SER A 134 2.71 -29.40 21.33
N HIS A 135 2.62 -29.00 22.60
CA HIS A 135 1.79 -29.65 23.63
C HIS A 135 0.33 -29.19 23.59
N SER A 136 0.00 -28.18 22.78
CA SER A 136 -1.37 -27.63 22.70
C SER A 136 -2.35 -28.54 21.94
N TRP A 137 -1.89 -29.66 21.36
CA TRP A 137 -2.75 -30.62 20.68
C TRP A 137 -3.49 -31.53 21.68
N PRO A 138 -4.84 -31.53 21.70
CA PRO A 138 -5.59 -32.59 22.37
C PRO A 138 -5.21 -33.96 21.77
N PRO A 139 -4.95 -35.01 22.59
CA PRO A 139 -4.48 -36.31 22.10
C PRO A 139 -5.44 -36.96 21.09
N GLU A 140 -6.74 -36.75 21.25
CA GLU A 140 -7.78 -37.26 20.36
C GLU A 140 -7.78 -36.54 19.01
N LEU A 141 -7.68 -35.21 19.02
CA LEU A 141 -7.62 -34.40 17.81
C LEU A 141 -6.33 -34.66 17.00
N ARG A 142 -5.21 -34.89 17.69
CA ARG A 142 -3.92 -35.26 17.08
C ARG A 142 -4.01 -36.57 16.30
N ARG A 143 -4.77 -37.54 16.82
CA ARG A 143 -5.01 -38.85 16.17
C ARG A 143 -5.96 -38.72 14.98
N GLN A 144 -7.03 -37.93 15.12
CA GLN A 144 -8.01 -37.69 14.06
C GLN A 144 -7.41 -36.96 12.85
N LEU A 145 -6.58 -35.93 13.09
CA LEU A 145 -5.97 -35.12 12.02
C LEU A 145 -4.66 -35.71 11.46
N ARG A 146 -4.19 -36.86 11.96
CA ARG A 146 -2.94 -37.55 11.55
C ARG A 146 -1.73 -36.61 11.46
N VAL A 147 -1.56 -35.76 12.47
CA VAL A 147 -0.54 -34.68 12.50
C VAL A 147 0.88 -35.20 12.26
N SER A 148 1.21 -36.38 12.79
CA SER A 148 2.55 -36.99 12.65
C SER A 148 2.90 -37.39 11.20
N ASP A 149 1.90 -37.79 10.39
CA ASP A 149 2.10 -38.16 8.98
C ASP A 149 2.15 -36.92 8.08
N ALA A 150 1.44 -35.86 8.48
CA ALA A 150 1.38 -34.57 7.79
C ALA A 150 2.72 -33.82 7.86
N ALA A 151 3.38 -33.86 9.02
CA ALA A 151 4.71 -33.27 9.27
C ALA A 151 5.79 -33.77 8.29
N ALA A 152 5.76 -35.07 7.97
CA ALA A 152 6.71 -35.69 7.05
C ALA A 152 6.49 -35.27 5.58
N ALA A 153 5.32 -34.71 5.27
CA ALA A 153 4.92 -34.25 3.95
C ALA A 153 4.97 -32.72 3.80
N GLY A 154 5.59 -31.98 4.73
CA GLY A 154 5.66 -30.51 4.68
C GLY A 154 4.33 -29.81 4.91
N ILE A 155 3.39 -30.48 5.59
CA ILE A 155 2.06 -29.97 5.92
C ILE A 155 2.06 -29.49 7.37
N PHE A 156 1.46 -28.34 7.63
CA PHE A 156 1.33 -27.73 8.94
C PHE A 156 -0.08 -27.18 9.17
N PHE A 157 -0.40 -26.88 10.43
CA PHE A 157 -1.70 -26.34 10.84
C PHE A 157 -1.59 -24.91 11.35
N LEU A 158 -2.64 -24.11 11.14
CA LEU A 158 -2.76 -22.71 11.55
C LEU A 158 -4.17 -22.44 12.10
N GLU A 159 -4.28 -21.56 13.09
CA GLU A 159 -5.59 -21.01 13.48
C GLU A 159 -6.00 -19.90 12.51
N LEU A 160 -7.31 -19.67 12.31
CA LEU A 160 -7.81 -18.61 11.42
C LEU A 160 -7.28 -17.22 11.80
N SER A 161 -7.18 -16.91 13.09
CA SER A 161 -6.63 -15.65 13.61
C SER A 161 -5.17 -15.43 13.17
N GLU A 162 -4.33 -16.46 13.28
CA GLU A 162 -2.96 -16.44 12.79
C GLU A 162 -2.90 -16.40 11.25
N PHE A 163 -3.80 -17.12 10.56
CA PHE A 163 -3.86 -17.13 9.09
C PHE A 163 -4.12 -15.72 8.55
N LEU A 164 -5.09 -14.99 9.11
CA LEU A 164 -5.38 -13.60 8.74
C LEU A 164 -4.24 -12.64 9.09
N GLN A 165 -3.43 -12.97 10.08
CA GLN A 165 -2.27 -12.17 10.44
C GLN A 165 -1.14 -12.30 9.42
N TRP A 166 -0.85 -13.51 8.93
CA TRP A 166 0.38 -13.81 8.17
C TRP A 166 0.21 -13.93 6.65
N PHE A 167 -1.02 -14.11 6.17
CA PHE A 167 -1.34 -14.23 4.74
C PHE A 167 -2.02 -12.97 4.24
N ASP A 168 -1.86 -12.66 2.95
CA ASP A 168 -2.48 -11.47 2.32
C ASP A 168 -3.77 -11.79 1.57
N ASN A 169 -3.81 -12.99 0.97
CA ASN A 169 -4.93 -13.43 0.16
C ASN A 169 -5.10 -14.95 0.17
N CYS A 170 -6.32 -15.36 -0.15
CA CYS A 170 -6.68 -16.73 -0.46
C CYS A 170 -7.33 -16.79 -1.86
N THR A 171 -6.89 -17.76 -2.66
CA THR A 171 -7.44 -18.04 -3.97
C THR A 171 -8.20 -19.37 -3.92
N ILE A 172 -9.46 -19.35 -4.36
CA ILE A 172 -10.32 -20.53 -4.46
C ILE A 172 -10.63 -20.76 -5.94
N CYS A 173 -10.21 -21.91 -6.47
CA CYS A 173 -10.51 -22.36 -7.81
C CYS A 173 -11.67 -23.37 -7.76
N ARG A 174 -12.85 -22.94 -8.20
CA ARG A 174 -14.09 -23.73 -8.15
C ARG A 174 -14.17 -24.68 -9.34
N VAL A 175 -13.40 -25.76 -9.30
CA VAL A 175 -13.46 -26.83 -10.30
C VAL A 175 -14.72 -27.66 -10.06
N ARG A 176 -15.61 -27.74 -11.06
CA ARG A 176 -16.86 -28.50 -10.99
C ARG A 176 -16.97 -29.39 -12.23
N ASP A 177 -16.71 -30.68 -12.07
CA ASP A 177 -16.69 -31.64 -13.18
C ASP A 177 -18.10 -31.95 -13.73
N ASP A 178 -19.14 -31.70 -12.94
CA ASP A 178 -20.55 -31.94 -13.27
C ASP A 178 -21.20 -30.78 -14.05
N TRP A 179 -20.46 -29.70 -14.28
CA TRP A 179 -20.97 -28.48 -14.91
C TRP A 179 -20.66 -28.42 -16.41
N THR A 180 -21.60 -27.86 -17.17
CA THR A 180 -21.41 -27.61 -18.60
C THR A 180 -20.76 -26.25 -18.83
N ARG A 181 -19.77 -26.20 -19.73
CA ARG A 181 -19.04 -24.98 -20.08
C ARG A 181 -19.26 -24.58 -21.54
N VAL A 182 -19.55 -23.30 -21.75
CA VAL A 182 -19.65 -22.67 -23.07
C VAL A 182 -18.64 -21.53 -23.16
N ASP A 183 -17.78 -21.61 -24.17
CA ASP A 183 -16.68 -20.67 -24.41
C ASP A 183 -16.90 -19.93 -25.74
N LEU A 184 -16.98 -18.61 -25.69
CA LEU A 184 -17.19 -17.75 -26.85
C LEU A 184 -16.18 -16.61 -26.87
N THR A 185 -15.36 -16.55 -27.92
CA THR A 185 -14.36 -15.50 -28.13
C THR A 185 -14.95 -14.35 -28.92
N THR A 186 -14.67 -13.11 -28.50
CA THR A 186 -14.99 -11.89 -29.23
C THR A 186 -13.79 -10.95 -29.24
N GLU A 187 -13.78 -10.00 -30.16
CA GLU A 187 -12.76 -8.95 -30.25
C GLU A 187 -13.40 -7.60 -29.98
N LEU A 188 -13.03 -6.97 -28.87
CA LEU A 188 -13.55 -5.66 -28.50
C LEU A 188 -12.79 -4.58 -29.25
N ALA A 189 -13.54 -3.74 -29.98
CA ALA A 189 -12.96 -2.63 -30.73
C ALA A 189 -12.32 -1.62 -29.77
N GLY A 190 -11.03 -1.37 -29.95
CA GLY A 190 -10.29 -0.48 -29.06
C GLY A 190 -10.82 0.95 -29.01
N ASN A 191 -11.17 1.56 -30.15
CA ASN A 191 -11.48 2.99 -30.20
C ASN A 191 -12.93 3.34 -29.83
N ARG A 192 -13.74 2.39 -29.34
CA ARG A 192 -15.17 2.58 -29.04
C ARG A 192 -15.56 1.84 -27.77
N VAL A 193 -16.68 2.27 -27.15
CA VAL A 193 -17.27 1.53 -26.04
C VAL A 193 -17.75 0.16 -26.56
N PRO A 194 -17.55 -0.94 -25.81
CA PRO A 194 -18.06 -2.25 -26.20
C PRO A 194 -19.56 -2.22 -26.45
N SER A 195 -19.97 -2.52 -27.69
CA SER A 195 -21.35 -2.81 -28.06
C SER A 195 -21.60 -4.30 -28.26
N GLU A 196 -20.54 -5.10 -28.41
CA GLU A 196 -20.61 -6.54 -28.50
C GLU A 196 -20.69 -7.15 -27.09
N GLY A 197 -21.57 -8.12 -26.91
CA GLY A 197 -21.61 -8.94 -25.70
C GLY A 197 -22.42 -10.21 -25.93
N TRP A 198 -22.99 -10.75 -24.86
CA TRP A 198 -23.64 -12.06 -24.89
C TRP A 198 -25.03 -12.02 -24.28
N VAL A 199 -25.94 -12.82 -24.82
CA VAL A 199 -27.27 -13.06 -24.26
C VAL A 199 -27.33 -14.49 -23.77
N LEU A 200 -27.70 -14.64 -22.50
CA LEU A 200 -27.86 -15.93 -21.82
C LEU A 200 -29.35 -16.21 -21.64
N GLN A 201 -29.74 -17.44 -21.95
CA GLN A 201 -31.10 -17.94 -21.74
C GLN A 201 -31.06 -19.31 -21.07
N VAL A 202 -31.88 -19.46 -20.03
CA VAL A 202 -32.01 -20.70 -19.26
C VAL A 202 -33.45 -21.21 -19.32
N THR A 203 -33.61 -22.53 -19.42
CA THR A 203 -34.93 -23.20 -19.41
C THR A 203 -35.33 -23.66 -18.02
N GLN A 204 -34.36 -23.78 -17.11
CA GLN A 204 -34.55 -24.17 -15.71
C GLN A 204 -33.73 -23.25 -14.81
N PRO A 205 -34.06 -23.13 -13.52
CA PRO A 205 -33.24 -22.39 -12.59
C PRO A 205 -31.82 -22.97 -12.53
N THR A 206 -30.82 -22.14 -12.82
CA THR A 206 -29.46 -22.60 -13.11
C THR A 206 -28.44 -21.72 -12.41
N GLN A 207 -27.49 -22.35 -11.73
CA GLN A 207 -26.35 -21.64 -11.15
C GLN A 207 -25.28 -21.51 -12.24
N CYS A 208 -24.74 -20.31 -12.41
CA CYS A 208 -23.78 -19.98 -13.45
C CYS A 208 -22.58 -19.23 -12.86
N ALA A 209 -21.38 -19.58 -13.34
CA ALA A 209 -20.14 -18.85 -13.12
C ALA A 209 -19.74 -18.19 -14.44
N ILE A 210 -19.69 -16.86 -14.45
CA ILE A 210 -19.34 -16.08 -15.64
C ILE A 210 -17.90 -15.62 -15.50
N CYS A 211 -17.08 -15.90 -16.50
CA CYS A 211 -15.68 -15.52 -16.56
C CYS A 211 -15.35 -14.83 -17.89
N LEU A 212 -14.80 -13.63 -17.83
CA LEU A 212 -14.20 -12.96 -18.99
C LEU A 212 -12.69 -12.97 -18.87
N THR A 213 -11.99 -13.48 -19.89
CA THR A 213 -10.52 -13.62 -19.90
C THR A 213 -9.88 -12.93 -21.10
N GLN A 214 -8.61 -12.52 -20.94
CA GLN A 214 -7.79 -11.87 -21.98
C GLN A 214 -6.72 -12.84 -22.53
N PRO A 215 -7.05 -13.75 -23.46
CA PRO A 215 -6.21 -14.89 -23.84
C PRO A 215 -4.80 -14.52 -24.36
N GLU A 216 -4.66 -13.45 -25.14
CA GLU A 216 -3.35 -13.06 -25.70
C GLU A 216 -2.42 -12.40 -24.66
N LEU A 217 -2.99 -11.74 -23.66
CA LEU A 217 -2.25 -11.01 -22.63
C LEU A 217 -1.81 -11.90 -21.45
N CYS A 218 -2.37 -13.11 -21.33
CA CYS A 218 -1.92 -14.16 -20.40
C CYS A 218 -0.44 -14.58 -20.64
N THR A 219 0.16 -14.20 -21.78
CA THR A 219 1.58 -14.45 -22.07
C THR A 219 2.54 -13.40 -21.49
N ARG A 220 2.07 -12.43 -20.68
CA ARG A 220 2.87 -11.40 -19.99
C ARG A 220 3.76 -10.51 -20.86
N ARG A 221 3.60 -10.57 -22.19
CA ARG A 221 4.36 -9.75 -23.16
C ARG A 221 3.89 -8.30 -23.25
N GLN A 222 2.70 -7.98 -22.71
CA GLN A 222 2.07 -6.67 -22.76
C GLN A 222 1.26 -6.41 -21.47
N PRO A 223 1.06 -5.14 -21.07
CA PRO A 223 0.30 -4.81 -19.87
C PRO A 223 -1.17 -5.23 -20.01
N LEU A 224 -1.72 -5.86 -18.97
CA LEU A 224 -3.12 -6.25 -18.87
C LEU A 224 -4.03 -5.01 -19.02
N GLN A 225 -5.10 -5.14 -19.80
CA GLN A 225 -6.10 -4.08 -19.94
C GLN A 225 -7.16 -4.19 -18.84
N CYS A 226 -7.84 -3.08 -18.53
CA CYS A 226 -8.94 -3.12 -17.57
C CYS A 226 -10.14 -3.82 -18.21
N LEU A 227 -10.55 -4.95 -17.63
CA LEU A 227 -11.73 -5.70 -18.04
C LEU A 227 -12.63 -5.92 -16.82
N GLY A 228 -13.94 -5.88 -17.07
CA GLY A 228 -15.00 -6.19 -16.13
C GLY A 228 -16.25 -6.54 -16.92
N PHE A 229 -17.37 -6.79 -16.23
CA PHE A 229 -18.64 -7.03 -16.91
C PHE A 229 -19.83 -6.70 -16.02
N VAL A 230 -20.98 -6.57 -16.66
CA VAL A 230 -22.28 -6.54 -15.98
C VAL A 230 -23.22 -7.52 -16.66
N LEU A 231 -23.89 -8.34 -15.85
CA LEU A 231 -24.95 -9.24 -16.26
C LEU A 231 -26.26 -8.71 -15.67
N PHE A 232 -27.24 -8.43 -16.52
CA PHE A 232 -28.52 -7.87 -16.09
C PHE A 232 -29.67 -8.40 -16.94
N PHE A 233 -30.90 -8.20 -16.48
CA PHE A 233 -32.10 -8.43 -17.29
C PHE A 233 -33.05 -7.25 -17.15
N PHE A 234 -33.93 -7.08 -18.13
CA PHE A 234 -35.01 -6.10 -18.07
C PHE A 234 -36.20 -6.70 -17.33
N ASP A 235 -36.55 -6.09 -16.20
CA ASP A 235 -37.73 -6.49 -15.46
C ASP A 235 -38.97 -5.82 -16.08
N SER A 236 -39.83 -6.64 -16.68
CA SER A 236 -41.10 -6.21 -17.28
C SER A 236 -42.06 -5.54 -16.28
N ALA A 237 -41.93 -5.81 -14.97
CA ALA A 237 -42.81 -5.23 -13.95
C ALA A 237 -42.38 -3.82 -13.52
N THR A 238 -41.08 -3.56 -13.46
CA THR A 238 -40.52 -2.26 -13.01
C THR A 238 -40.03 -1.38 -14.16
N GLY A 239 -39.97 -1.91 -15.38
CA GLY A 239 -39.44 -1.21 -16.56
C GLY A 239 -37.95 -0.88 -16.47
N GLY A 240 -37.26 -1.41 -15.46
CA GLY A 240 -35.85 -1.15 -15.15
C GLY A 240 -34.95 -2.36 -15.39
N ALA A 241 -33.64 -2.12 -15.50
CA ALA A 241 -32.66 -3.19 -15.53
C ALA A 241 -32.25 -3.59 -14.11
N ARG A 242 -32.24 -4.90 -13.86
CA ARG A 242 -31.78 -5.48 -12.60
C ARG A 242 -30.51 -6.28 -12.84
N VAL A 243 -29.46 -5.95 -12.10
CA VAL A 243 -28.17 -6.65 -12.17
C VAL A 243 -28.26 -7.96 -11.41
N VAL A 244 -27.65 -8.99 -11.98
CA VAL A 244 -27.61 -10.36 -11.46
C VAL A 244 -26.18 -10.76 -11.11
N ALA A 245 -25.21 -10.27 -11.87
CA ALA A 245 -23.78 -10.46 -11.59
C ALA A 245 -23.00 -9.24 -12.10
N SER A 246 -21.89 -8.89 -11.48
CA SER A 246 -21.00 -7.85 -11.97
C SER A 246 -19.58 -8.06 -11.49
N ALA A 247 -18.62 -7.98 -12.42
CA ALA A 247 -17.20 -8.01 -12.09
C ALA A 247 -16.56 -6.62 -12.26
N ASN A 248 -15.65 -6.31 -11.35
CA ASN A 248 -15.00 -5.00 -11.28
C ASN A 248 -14.09 -4.76 -12.48
N LEU A 249 -14.05 -3.52 -12.95
CA LEU A 249 -13.07 -3.11 -13.95
C LEU A 249 -11.67 -3.11 -13.33
N HIS A 250 -10.84 -4.13 -13.60
CA HIS A 250 -9.47 -4.25 -13.07
C HIS A 250 -8.51 -4.73 -14.16
N CYS A 251 -7.22 -4.38 -14.03
CA CYS A 251 -6.15 -4.94 -14.86
C CYS A 251 -5.82 -6.38 -14.41
N ARG A 252 -6.66 -7.34 -14.79
CA ARG A 252 -6.47 -8.77 -14.48
C ARG A 252 -6.66 -9.62 -15.73
N ALA A 253 -6.01 -10.79 -15.75
CA ALA A 253 -6.14 -11.75 -16.84
C ALA A 253 -7.58 -12.29 -16.96
N ALA A 254 -8.30 -12.37 -15.84
CA ALA A 254 -9.66 -12.87 -15.75
C ALA A 254 -10.53 -12.02 -14.79
N SER A 255 -11.80 -11.86 -15.15
CA SER A 255 -12.86 -11.26 -14.32
C SER A 255 -13.97 -12.29 -14.13
N VAL A 256 -14.36 -12.55 -12.88
CA VAL A 256 -15.26 -13.66 -12.52
C VAL A 256 -16.35 -13.17 -11.58
N ASP A 257 -17.57 -13.67 -11.75
CA ASP A 257 -18.64 -13.60 -10.76
C ASP A 257 -19.60 -14.80 -10.86
N ASP A 258 -20.19 -15.19 -9.73
CA ASP A 258 -21.13 -16.31 -9.63
C ASP A 258 -22.56 -15.78 -9.47
N CYS A 259 -23.52 -16.41 -10.14
CA CYS A 259 -24.90 -15.94 -10.12
C CYS A 259 -25.93 -17.06 -10.31
N TRP A 260 -27.19 -16.69 -10.05
CA TRP A 260 -28.34 -17.57 -10.21
C TRP A 260 -29.27 -17.03 -11.29
N LEU A 261 -29.52 -17.83 -12.32
CA LEU A 261 -30.39 -17.48 -13.44
C LEU A 261 -31.73 -18.20 -13.31
N THR A 262 -32.82 -17.46 -13.51
CA THR A 262 -34.18 -18.00 -13.48
C THR A 262 -34.75 -18.12 -14.90
N PRO A 263 -35.56 -19.15 -15.18
CA PRO A 263 -36.17 -19.32 -16.48
C PRO A 263 -37.21 -18.24 -16.79
N GLY A 264 -37.42 -17.97 -18.09
CA GLY A 264 -38.41 -17.00 -18.56
C GLY A 264 -37.88 -15.56 -18.73
N GLN A 265 -36.57 -15.35 -18.55
CA GLN A 265 -35.91 -14.05 -18.74
C GLN A 265 -34.72 -14.18 -19.71
N LEU A 266 -34.43 -13.08 -20.42
CA LEU A 266 -33.20 -12.94 -21.21
C LEU A 266 -32.20 -12.12 -20.40
N TYR A 267 -31.02 -12.69 -20.18
CA TYR A 267 -29.94 -12.03 -19.46
C TYR A 267 -28.92 -11.48 -20.46
N TYR A 268 -28.54 -10.22 -20.28
CA TYR A 268 -27.63 -9.47 -21.12
C TYR A 268 -26.30 -9.32 -20.38
N LEU A 269 -25.25 -9.91 -20.92
CA LEU A 269 -23.88 -9.83 -20.45
C LEU A 269 -23.11 -8.84 -21.33
N LEU A 270 -22.76 -7.69 -20.76
CA LEU A 270 -21.95 -6.70 -21.45
C LEU A 270 -20.52 -6.68 -20.88
N PRO A 271 -19.48 -6.94 -21.70
CA PRO A 271 -18.11 -6.69 -21.30
C PRO A 271 -17.87 -5.19 -21.16
N LEU A 272 -17.21 -4.80 -20.08
CA LEU A 272 -16.79 -3.44 -19.83
C LEU A 272 -15.27 -3.39 -19.98
N CYS A 273 -14.78 -2.61 -20.95
CA CYS A 273 -13.36 -2.35 -21.11
C CYS A 273 -13.13 -0.86 -21.43
N ARG A 274 -11.92 -0.38 -21.15
CA ARG A 274 -11.53 0.99 -21.55
C ARG A 274 -11.30 1.05 -23.06
N PRO A 275 -11.70 2.13 -23.74
CA PRO A 275 -11.25 2.35 -25.11
C PRO A 275 -9.72 2.43 -25.15
N SER A 276 -9.10 1.58 -25.96
CA SER A 276 -7.65 1.48 -26.16
C SER A 276 -7.33 1.65 -27.65
N VAL A 277 -6.12 2.05 -28.04
CA VAL A 277 -5.80 2.17 -29.48
C VAL A 277 -5.83 0.81 -30.20
N ARG A 278 -5.80 -0.29 -29.45
CA ARG A 278 -5.75 -1.67 -29.94
C ARG A 278 -7.05 -2.41 -29.63
N SER A 279 -7.42 -3.34 -30.50
CA SER A 279 -8.47 -4.29 -30.19
C SER A 279 -8.05 -5.21 -29.04
N LEU A 280 -9.03 -5.63 -28.24
CA LEU A 280 -8.82 -6.52 -27.10
C LEU A 280 -9.56 -7.84 -27.36
N PRO A 281 -8.85 -8.96 -27.58
CA PRO A 281 -9.49 -10.27 -27.63
C PRO A 281 -9.96 -10.64 -26.23
N VAL A 282 -11.24 -11.02 -26.12
CA VAL A 282 -11.88 -11.43 -24.87
C VAL A 282 -12.58 -12.77 -25.08
N LEU A 283 -12.30 -13.71 -24.18
CA LEU A 283 -13.00 -14.99 -24.12
C LEU A 283 -14.01 -14.97 -22.98
N CYS A 284 -15.29 -15.13 -23.32
CA CYS A 284 -16.36 -15.34 -22.35
C CYS A 284 -16.58 -16.83 -22.12
N SER A 285 -16.35 -17.27 -20.88
CA SER A 285 -16.62 -18.61 -20.41
C SER A 285 -17.81 -18.59 -19.46
N CYS A 286 -18.89 -19.25 -19.84
CA CYS A 286 -20.06 -19.49 -19.00
C CYS A 286 -20.04 -20.94 -18.55
N SER A 287 -19.79 -21.17 -17.27
CA SER A 287 -19.90 -22.50 -16.66
C SER A 287 -21.19 -22.59 -15.88
N SER A 288 -21.95 -23.67 -16.04
CA SER A 288 -23.32 -23.74 -15.54
C SER A 288 -23.70 -25.15 -15.07
N SER A 289 -24.53 -25.23 -14.03
CA SER A 289 -25.02 -26.49 -13.46
C SER A 289 -26.01 -27.24 -14.36
N ARG A 290 -26.56 -26.56 -15.36
CA ARG A 290 -27.50 -27.08 -16.36
C ARG A 290 -27.23 -26.37 -17.69
N PRO A 291 -27.60 -26.95 -18.84
CA PRO A 291 -27.35 -26.33 -20.14
C PRO A 291 -27.91 -24.91 -20.25
N VAL A 292 -27.04 -23.95 -20.58
CA VAL A 292 -27.39 -22.54 -20.85
C VAL A 292 -27.12 -22.25 -22.31
N VAL A 293 -28.07 -21.58 -22.98
CA VAL A 293 -27.86 -21.06 -24.32
C VAL A 293 -27.17 -19.71 -24.20
N VAL A 294 -25.95 -19.61 -24.73
CA VAL A 294 -25.18 -18.35 -24.79
C VAL A 294 -25.04 -17.97 -26.27
N SER A 295 -25.46 -16.76 -26.62
CA SER A 295 -25.35 -16.24 -27.99
C SER A 295 -24.67 -14.88 -27.99
N GLN A 296 -23.70 -14.68 -28.88
CA GLN A 296 -23.09 -13.37 -29.08
C GLN A 296 -24.06 -12.46 -29.83
N ARG A 297 -24.17 -11.21 -29.38
CA ARG A 297 -25.05 -10.18 -29.95
C ARG A 297 -24.35 -8.82 -29.92
N SER A 298 -24.57 -8.04 -30.97
CA SER A 298 -24.33 -6.61 -30.94
C SER A 298 -25.53 -5.91 -30.31
N PHE A 299 -25.28 -5.07 -29.32
CA PHE A 299 -26.30 -4.33 -28.58
C PHE A 299 -26.49 -2.92 -29.12
N GLU A 300 -27.75 -2.47 -29.15
CA GLU A 300 -28.07 -1.07 -29.40
C GLU A 300 -27.50 -0.18 -28.29
N GLN A 301 -27.20 1.08 -28.63
CA GLN A 301 -26.64 2.04 -27.67
C GLN A 301 -27.49 2.22 -26.41
N SER A 302 -28.82 2.10 -26.53
CA SER A 302 -29.77 2.16 -25.40
C SER A 302 -29.50 1.07 -24.37
N VAL A 303 -29.23 -0.17 -24.80
CA VAL A 303 -28.93 -1.31 -23.93
C VAL A 303 -27.56 -1.16 -23.28
N VAL A 304 -26.56 -0.68 -24.04
CA VAL A 304 -25.22 -0.37 -23.52
C VAL A 304 -25.30 0.68 -22.41
N GLN A 305 -26.10 1.73 -22.60
CA GLN A 305 -26.29 2.78 -21.59
C GLN A 305 -26.93 2.26 -20.31
N VAL A 306 -27.95 1.42 -20.44
CA VAL A 306 -28.60 0.79 -19.29
C VAL A 306 -27.63 -0.12 -18.54
N ALA A 307 -26.78 -0.86 -19.24
CA ALA A 307 -25.74 -1.70 -18.64
C ALA A 307 -24.76 -0.87 -17.80
N TRP A 308 -24.25 0.24 -18.33
CA TRP A 308 -23.38 1.16 -17.60
C TRP A 308 -24.09 1.77 -16.38
N ALA A 309 -25.34 2.21 -16.53
CA ALA A 309 -26.13 2.75 -15.41
C ALA A 309 -26.38 1.70 -14.30
N ALA A 310 -26.65 0.46 -14.69
CA ALA A 310 -26.89 -0.64 -13.77
C ALA A 310 -25.62 -1.04 -13.00
N PHE A 311 -24.47 -1.10 -13.70
CA PHE A 311 -23.16 -1.32 -13.08
C PHE A 311 -22.83 -0.23 -12.03
N ILE A 312 -23.18 1.03 -12.30
CA ILE A 312 -22.97 2.15 -11.37
C ILE A 312 -23.90 2.03 -10.14
N LYS A 313 -25.18 1.70 -10.33
CA LYS A 313 -26.16 1.57 -9.22
C LYS A 313 -25.82 0.44 -8.25
N CYS A 314 -25.36 -0.70 -8.74
CA CYS A 314 -24.92 -1.82 -7.88
C CYS A 314 -23.74 -1.48 -6.96
N ARG A 315 -23.03 -0.39 -7.24
CA ARG A 315 -21.91 0.06 -6.40
C ARG A 315 -22.24 1.24 -5.50
N GLY A 316 -23.26 2.04 -5.82
CA GLY A 316 -23.82 3.05 -4.92
C GLY A 316 -24.69 2.46 -3.81
N SER A 317 -25.33 1.32 -4.06
CA SER A 317 -26.26 0.66 -3.13
C SER A 317 -25.60 -0.39 -2.24
N LYS A 318 -24.69 0.05 -1.36
CA LYS A 318 -24.58 -0.56 -0.01
C LYS A 318 -25.22 0.30 1.07
N GLU A 319 -25.75 1.47 0.71
CA GLU A 319 -26.67 2.26 1.53
C GLU A 319 -27.90 2.63 0.68
N ALA A 320 -29.07 2.62 1.31
CA ALA A 320 -30.39 2.91 0.76
C ALA A 320 -31.04 1.84 -0.13
N SER A 321 -31.91 1.07 0.54
CA SER A 321 -33.10 0.44 0.01
C SER A 321 -33.90 1.36 -0.93
N GLY A 322 -34.27 0.82 -2.09
CA GLY A 322 -35.52 1.07 -2.79
C GLY A 322 -35.80 2.51 -3.24
N GLU A 323 -35.51 2.82 -4.51
CA GLU A 323 -36.44 3.57 -5.36
C GLU A 323 -36.05 3.47 -6.85
N ALA A 324 -37.06 3.22 -7.69
CA ALA A 324 -36.96 3.15 -9.13
C ALA A 324 -36.91 4.56 -9.72
N ALA A 325 -35.96 4.84 -10.61
CA ALA A 325 -35.93 6.05 -11.40
C ALA A 325 -35.94 5.70 -12.89
N THR A 326 -37.00 6.19 -13.55
CA THR A 326 -37.41 6.03 -14.95
C THR A 326 -36.36 6.54 -15.93
N GLY A 327 -36.31 5.88 -17.09
CA GLY A 327 -35.34 6.11 -18.15
C GLY A 327 -35.35 7.53 -18.72
N GLY A 328 -34.14 8.07 -18.87
CA GLY A 328 -33.82 9.19 -19.76
C GLY A 328 -32.85 8.70 -20.84
N GLN A 329 -33.09 9.12 -22.08
CA GLN A 329 -32.25 8.80 -23.24
C GLN A 329 -30.88 9.48 -23.08
N LEU A 330 -29.81 8.70 -22.94
CA LEU A 330 -28.46 9.25 -23.06
C LEU A 330 -28.14 9.27 -24.56
N SER A 331 -27.72 10.39 -25.12
CA SER A 331 -27.06 10.41 -26.43
C SER A 331 -25.66 10.98 -26.23
N LEU A 332 -24.60 10.26 -26.59
CA LEU A 332 -23.23 10.70 -26.31
C LEU A 332 -22.77 11.74 -27.34
N PHE A 333 -22.72 13.02 -26.96
CA PHE A 333 -22.01 14.05 -27.71
C PHE A 333 -20.77 14.52 -26.95
N GLY A 334 -19.61 14.36 -27.61
CA GLY A 334 -18.36 15.05 -27.30
C GLY A 334 -17.71 14.66 -25.96
N PHE A 335 -16.73 13.76 -26.00
CA PHE A 335 -15.77 13.64 -24.91
C PHE A 335 -14.84 14.86 -24.95
N MET A 336 -14.96 15.76 -24.00
CA MET A 336 -13.89 16.73 -23.72
C MET A 336 -12.90 16.07 -22.77
N SER A 337 -11.68 15.81 -23.27
CA SER A 337 -10.55 15.43 -22.44
C SER A 337 -9.90 16.71 -21.92
N VAL A 338 -9.98 16.93 -20.61
CA VAL A 338 -9.21 17.97 -19.95
C VAL A 338 -7.93 17.31 -19.43
N ARG A 339 -6.79 17.73 -19.96
CA ARG A 339 -5.46 17.29 -19.52
C ARG A 339 -4.89 18.31 -18.54
N ASN A 340 -4.27 17.80 -17.47
CA ASN A 340 -3.48 18.61 -16.56
C ASN A 340 -2.02 18.73 -17.07
N ASP A 341 -1.28 19.74 -16.59
CA ASP A 341 0.10 20.08 -16.99
C ASP A 341 1.14 18.93 -16.82
N SER A 342 0.80 17.90 -16.04
CA SER A 342 1.65 16.72 -15.79
C SER A 342 1.21 15.44 -16.51
N GLU A 343 0.15 15.46 -17.33
CA GLU A 343 -0.51 14.28 -17.95
C GLU A 343 -1.01 13.16 -17.00
N ASP A 344 -0.72 13.23 -15.69
CA ASP A 344 -1.06 12.21 -14.68
C ASP A 344 -2.55 12.09 -14.35
N LEU A 345 -3.35 13.11 -14.64
CA LEU A 345 -4.80 13.10 -14.41
C LEU A 345 -5.52 13.45 -15.72
N ARG A 346 -6.41 12.57 -16.15
CA ARG A 346 -7.30 12.80 -17.29
C ARG A 346 -8.73 12.80 -16.85
N VAL A 347 -9.44 13.90 -17.07
CA VAL A 347 -10.88 13.98 -16.79
C VAL A 347 -11.64 13.97 -18.09
N PHE A 348 -12.56 13.01 -18.22
CA PHE A 348 -13.47 12.86 -19.34
C PHE A 348 -14.82 13.39 -18.92
N VAL A 349 -15.29 14.39 -19.66
CA VAL A 349 -16.64 14.91 -19.50
C VAL A 349 -17.45 14.58 -20.74
N ALA A 350 -18.57 13.90 -20.55
CA ALA A 350 -19.53 13.60 -21.61
C ALA A 350 -20.87 14.28 -21.31
N LYS A 351 -21.44 14.93 -22.33
CA LYS A 351 -22.76 15.56 -22.26
C LYS A 351 -23.75 14.76 -23.10
N THR A 352 -24.98 14.68 -22.63
CA THR A 352 -26.09 14.11 -23.41
C THR A 352 -27.00 15.14 -24.06
N SER A 353 -27.72 14.76 -25.14
CA SER A 353 -28.76 15.60 -25.77
C SER A 353 -29.72 16.18 -24.75
N ASP A 354 -30.02 15.36 -23.74
CA ASP A 354 -31.01 15.65 -22.72
C ASP A 354 -30.39 16.44 -21.57
N GLY A 355 -29.11 16.84 -21.66
CA GLY A 355 -28.43 17.75 -20.72
C GLY A 355 -27.74 17.07 -19.54
N ALA A 356 -27.68 15.74 -19.49
CA ALA A 356 -26.96 15.03 -18.45
C ALA A 356 -25.43 15.12 -18.64
N VAL A 357 -24.69 15.34 -17.55
CA VAL A 357 -23.22 15.48 -17.57
C VAL A 357 -22.58 14.39 -16.73
N VAL A 358 -21.69 13.61 -17.34
CA VAL A 358 -20.88 12.55 -16.71
C VAL A 358 -19.44 13.03 -16.63
N ALA A 359 -18.84 13.04 -15.44
CA ALA A 359 -17.43 13.36 -15.26
C ALA A 359 -16.67 12.16 -14.69
N LEU A 360 -15.72 11.62 -15.44
CA LEU A 360 -14.84 10.51 -15.05
C LEU A 360 -13.41 11.03 -14.91
N ALA A 361 -12.77 10.82 -13.77
CA ALA A 361 -11.35 11.09 -13.59
C ALA A 361 -10.52 9.80 -13.64
N GLU A 362 -9.42 9.83 -14.38
CA GLU A 362 -8.42 8.78 -14.45
C GLU A 362 -7.10 9.28 -13.89
N ASN A 363 -6.53 8.53 -12.94
CA ASN A 363 -5.21 8.81 -12.39
C ASN A 363 -4.17 7.87 -13.03
N HIS A 364 -3.40 8.42 -13.98
CA HIS A 364 -2.25 7.81 -14.64
C HIS A 364 -0.93 8.03 -13.86
N GLY A 365 -0.97 8.79 -12.77
CA GLY A 365 0.16 9.03 -11.89
C GLY A 365 0.40 7.90 -10.87
N LEU A 366 1.50 8.00 -10.13
CA LEU A 366 1.92 7.02 -9.11
C LEU A 366 1.42 7.33 -7.70
N ALA A 367 0.68 8.43 -7.49
CA ALA A 367 0.13 8.84 -6.20
C ALA A 367 -1.36 9.21 -6.30
N ASP A 368 -2.12 9.09 -5.19
CA ASP A 368 -3.53 9.46 -5.16
C ASP A 368 -3.75 10.93 -5.52
N ILE A 369 -4.77 11.21 -6.33
CA ILE A 369 -5.12 12.56 -6.74
C ILE A 369 -6.53 12.87 -6.23
N SER A 370 -6.66 13.95 -5.46
CA SER A 370 -7.97 14.50 -5.11
C SER A 370 -8.45 15.41 -6.22
N VAL A 371 -9.58 15.07 -6.80
CA VAL A 371 -10.20 15.77 -7.92
C VAL A 371 -11.46 16.44 -7.43
N GLU A 372 -11.50 17.77 -7.52
CA GLU A 372 -12.72 18.54 -7.29
C GLU A 372 -13.36 18.87 -8.63
N LEU A 373 -14.62 18.50 -8.78
CA LEU A 373 -15.47 18.87 -9.90
C LEU A 373 -16.60 19.75 -9.39
N GLY A 374 -16.69 20.98 -9.92
CA GLY A 374 -17.74 21.94 -9.58
C GLY A 374 -18.49 22.45 -10.82
N PHE A 375 -19.82 22.51 -10.72
CA PHE A 375 -20.66 23.19 -11.70
C PHE A 375 -20.78 24.69 -11.37
N HIS A 376 -20.63 25.57 -12.36
CA HIS A 376 -20.64 27.02 -12.13
C HIS A 376 -22.02 27.50 -11.63
N GLN A 377 -22.07 28.42 -10.66
CA GLN A 377 -23.30 28.85 -9.96
C GLN A 377 -24.44 29.32 -10.89
N SER A 378 -24.09 29.91 -12.03
CA SER A 378 -25.04 30.35 -13.06
C SER A 378 -25.79 29.21 -13.77
N HIS A 379 -25.34 27.96 -13.62
CA HIS A 379 -25.87 26.76 -14.27
C HIS A 379 -26.36 25.68 -13.30
N GLN A 380 -26.47 25.98 -12.00
CA GLN A 380 -26.90 25.02 -10.97
C GLN A 380 -28.42 24.90 -10.84
N ARG A 381 -29.20 25.90 -11.29
CA ARG A 381 -30.67 25.87 -11.20
C ARG A 381 -31.26 24.92 -12.25
N GLY A 382 -32.00 23.92 -11.79
CA GLY A 382 -32.69 22.93 -12.63
C GLY A 382 -31.89 21.66 -12.93
N LEU A 383 -30.84 21.34 -12.15
CA LEU A 383 -30.10 20.08 -12.23
C LEU A 383 -30.24 19.31 -10.92
N ARG A 384 -30.54 18.00 -11.00
CA ARG A 384 -30.42 17.03 -9.91
C ARG A 384 -29.07 16.33 -9.99
N PHE A 385 -28.36 16.32 -8.88
CA PHE A 385 -27.01 15.75 -8.80
C PHE A 385 -27.05 14.36 -8.15
N SER A 386 -26.23 13.42 -8.62
CA SER A 386 -26.13 12.08 -8.02
C SER A 386 -25.59 12.07 -6.59
N ARG A 387 -24.93 13.15 -6.16
CA ARG A 387 -24.35 13.28 -4.83
C ARG A 387 -24.73 14.61 -4.24
N ASP A 388 -25.99 14.75 -3.80
CA ASP A 388 -26.62 15.80 -2.95
C ASP A 388 -26.18 17.29 -3.12
N GLY A 389 -25.43 17.63 -4.17
CA GLY A 389 -24.75 18.90 -4.31
C GLY A 389 -24.01 19.06 -5.65
N PRO A 390 -23.71 20.31 -6.06
CA PRO A 390 -23.12 20.64 -7.36
C PRO A 390 -21.58 20.56 -7.39
N VAL A 391 -20.95 20.22 -6.26
CA VAL A 391 -19.49 20.10 -6.13
C VAL A 391 -19.18 18.74 -5.52
N THR A 392 -18.21 18.05 -6.09
CA THR A 392 -17.72 16.74 -5.61
C THR A 392 -16.22 16.80 -5.43
N CYS A 393 -15.71 16.14 -4.40
CA CYS A 393 -14.28 15.97 -4.15
C CYS A 393 -14.01 14.47 -3.99
N ASP A 394 -13.29 13.89 -4.94
CA ASP A 394 -13.05 12.44 -5.01
C ASP A 394 -11.55 12.15 -5.01
N ARG A 395 -11.15 11.15 -4.23
CA ARG A 395 -9.77 10.67 -4.19
C ARG A 395 -9.59 9.52 -5.18
N VAL A 396 -8.96 9.79 -6.31
CA VAL A 396 -8.71 8.83 -7.38
C VAL A 396 -7.31 8.23 -7.20
N GLN A 397 -7.23 6.93 -6.94
CA GLN A 397 -5.95 6.23 -6.71
C GLN A 397 -5.18 5.92 -8.02
N PRO A 398 -3.85 5.75 -7.98
CA PRO A 398 -3.03 5.34 -9.12
C PRO A 398 -3.59 4.15 -9.89
N GLY A 399 -3.69 4.27 -11.21
CA GLY A 399 -4.22 3.22 -12.08
C GLY A 399 -5.72 2.98 -11.96
N ARG A 400 -6.44 3.82 -11.21
CA ARG A 400 -7.91 3.76 -11.07
C ARG A 400 -8.58 4.88 -11.86
N ALA A 401 -9.79 4.58 -12.31
CA ALA A 401 -10.74 5.54 -12.85
C ALA A 401 -11.94 5.64 -11.91
N GLN A 402 -12.40 6.86 -11.63
CA GLN A 402 -13.49 7.13 -10.69
C GLN A 402 -14.48 8.11 -11.30
N LEU A 403 -15.76 7.75 -11.22
CA LEU A 403 -16.86 8.62 -11.59
C LEU A 403 -17.04 9.69 -10.51
N LEU A 404 -16.85 10.95 -10.89
CA LEU A 404 -16.92 12.11 -10.01
C LEU A 404 -18.37 12.51 -9.73
N GLN A 405 -19.16 12.78 -10.78
CA GLN A 405 -20.55 13.24 -10.62
C GLN A 405 -21.41 12.98 -11.86
N LEU A 406 -22.70 12.76 -11.63
CA LEU A 406 -23.78 12.83 -12.62
C LEU A 406 -24.68 14.03 -12.30
N ALA A 407 -24.96 14.86 -13.30
CA ALA A 407 -25.99 15.91 -13.21
C ALA A 407 -27.09 15.61 -14.23
N LEU A 408 -28.36 15.57 -13.80
CA LEU A 408 -29.55 15.32 -14.62
C LEU A 408 -30.43 16.57 -14.64
N PRO A 409 -30.91 17.07 -15.78
CA PRO A 409 -31.79 18.24 -15.79
C PRO A 409 -33.24 17.93 -15.43
N GLU A 410 -33.87 18.90 -14.77
CA GLU A 410 -35.33 19.00 -14.66
C GLU A 410 -35.89 19.55 -15.97
N ALA A 411 -37.11 19.15 -16.33
CA ALA A 411 -37.71 19.14 -17.68
C ALA A 411 -37.73 20.46 -18.50
N SER A 412 -37.12 21.56 -18.05
CA SER A 412 -37.13 22.88 -18.68
C SER A 412 -35.73 23.49 -18.78
N TRP A 413 -34.80 22.84 -19.51
CA TRP A 413 -33.42 23.32 -19.62
C TRP A 413 -32.94 23.43 -21.08
N SER A 414 -32.39 24.60 -21.47
CA SER A 414 -32.09 24.95 -22.87
C SER A 414 -30.69 25.58 -23.10
N ARG A 415 -29.77 25.54 -22.12
CA ARG A 415 -28.37 26.03 -22.30
C ARG A 415 -27.34 25.04 -21.75
N ALA A 416 -26.15 25.03 -22.34
CA ALA A 416 -25.04 24.18 -21.87
C ALA A 416 -24.45 24.70 -20.53
N PRO A 417 -24.14 23.84 -19.55
CA PRO A 417 -23.43 24.24 -18.34
C PRO A 417 -21.95 24.48 -18.60
N SER A 418 -21.38 25.50 -17.97
CA SER A 418 -19.93 25.62 -17.77
C SER A 418 -19.53 24.97 -16.42
N PHE A 419 -18.38 24.30 -16.39
CA PHE A 419 -17.84 23.63 -15.21
C PHE A 419 -16.36 23.97 -15.03
N GLU A 420 -15.88 23.88 -13.79
CA GLU A 420 -14.49 24.12 -13.42
C GLU A 420 -13.93 22.84 -12.77
N ILE A 421 -12.77 22.38 -13.23
CA ILE A 421 -12.07 21.22 -12.69
C ILE A 421 -10.87 21.75 -11.90
N ARG A 422 -10.81 21.45 -10.61
CA ARG A 422 -9.69 21.87 -9.75
C ARG A 422 -9.01 20.63 -9.17
N ARG A 423 -7.68 20.58 -9.30
CA ARG A 423 -6.87 19.63 -8.55
C ARG A 423 -6.73 20.15 -7.12
N LEU A 424 -7.36 19.47 -6.16
CA LEU A 424 -7.10 19.75 -4.75
C LEU A 424 -5.80 19.05 -4.36
N ARG A 425 -4.78 19.82 -3.99
CA ARG A 425 -3.70 19.26 -3.16
C ARG A 425 -4.33 18.94 -1.80
N PRO A 426 -4.05 17.77 -1.21
CA PRO A 426 -4.54 17.47 0.13
C PRO A 426 -4.04 18.57 1.06
N SER A 427 -4.96 19.42 1.51
CA SER A 427 -4.68 20.49 2.45
C SER A 427 -5.36 20.13 3.76
N ILE A 428 -4.54 19.90 4.78
CA ILE A 428 -4.95 20.00 6.17
C ILE A 428 -4.98 21.50 6.48
N GLY A 429 -6.19 22.03 6.71
CA GLY A 429 -6.42 23.31 7.41
C GLY A 429 -6.26 24.59 6.58
N ALA A 430 -7.37 25.27 6.31
CA ALA A 430 -7.41 26.61 5.74
C ALA A 430 -7.38 27.71 6.81
N ARG A 431 -6.58 28.77 6.58
CA ARG A 431 -7.03 30.18 6.55
C ARG A 431 -5.90 31.13 6.11
N GLN A 432 -5.99 31.48 4.81
CA GLN A 432 -5.74 32.77 4.16
C GLN A 432 -4.68 33.74 4.74
N HIS A 433 -3.70 34.08 3.90
CA HIS A 433 -3.60 35.45 3.37
C HIS A 433 -3.17 35.43 1.90
N PHE A 434 -3.85 36.25 1.10
CA PHE A 434 -3.60 36.50 -0.31
C PHE A 434 -2.32 37.33 -0.53
N ALA A 435 -1.71 37.08 -1.69
CA ALA A 435 -0.88 37.98 -2.51
C ALA A 435 0.51 38.39 -1.98
N ALA A 436 1.56 37.80 -2.58
CA ALA A 436 2.56 38.53 -3.36
C ALA A 436 3.43 37.54 -4.15
N GLN A 437 3.73 37.86 -5.40
CA GLN A 437 4.73 37.17 -6.21
C GLN A 437 6.08 37.16 -5.48
N SER A 438 6.67 35.97 -5.31
CA SER A 438 8.09 35.80 -5.03
C SER A 438 8.48 34.39 -5.50
N GLU A 439 9.43 34.32 -6.41
CA GLU A 439 10.04 33.08 -6.91
C GLU A 439 10.61 32.28 -5.73
N ALA A 440 9.92 31.24 -5.29
CA ALA A 440 10.46 30.28 -4.32
C ALA A 440 11.21 29.19 -5.08
N SER A 441 12.49 28.99 -4.74
CA SER A 441 13.37 27.97 -5.28
C SER A 441 12.72 26.57 -5.28
N PRO A 442 12.94 25.72 -6.30
CA PRO A 442 12.38 24.38 -6.33
C PRO A 442 12.98 23.53 -5.21
N ALA A 443 12.17 22.81 -4.44
CA ALA A 443 12.64 21.82 -3.47
C ALA A 443 13.44 20.72 -4.20
N ALA A 444 14.64 20.38 -3.72
CA ALA A 444 15.53 19.45 -4.42
C ALA A 444 15.13 17.97 -4.27
N PHE A 445 14.67 17.56 -3.09
CA PHE A 445 14.30 16.17 -2.82
C PHE A 445 12.92 15.81 -3.40
N SER A 446 12.71 14.53 -3.70
CA SER A 446 11.40 13.97 -4.10
C SER A 446 10.92 12.91 -3.12
N ASN A 447 9.66 13.02 -2.70
CA ASN A 447 9.05 12.08 -1.75
C ASN A 447 8.58 10.77 -2.42
N SER A 448 8.57 10.70 -3.75
CA SER A 448 8.08 9.54 -4.53
C SER A 448 9.22 8.69 -5.10
N GLU A 449 10.33 9.30 -5.49
CA GLU A 449 11.45 8.65 -6.20
C GLU A 449 12.81 8.93 -5.54
N PHE A 450 13.79 8.05 -5.80
CA PHE A 450 15.18 8.29 -5.43
C PHE A 450 15.86 9.12 -6.51
N ARG A 451 16.53 10.21 -6.11
CA ARG A 451 17.30 11.09 -7.00
C ARG A 451 18.78 11.01 -6.67
N PRO A 452 19.69 11.04 -7.66
CA PRO A 452 21.12 11.03 -7.43
C PRO A 452 21.63 12.43 -7.05
N PHE A 453 22.49 12.50 -6.03
CA PHE A 453 23.15 13.71 -5.58
C PHE A 453 24.67 13.47 -5.50
N PRO A 454 25.48 14.13 -6.35
CA PRO A 454 26.94 13.96 -6.36
C PRO A 454 27.58 14.38 -5.04
N ILE A 455 28.56 13.62 -4.57
CA ILE A 455 29.36 13.96 -3.39
C ILE A 455 30.46 14.93 -3.81
N LEU A 456 30.41 16.13 -3.24
CA LEU A 456 31.42 17.17 -3.43
C LEU A 456 32.64 16.90 -2.57
N GLU A 457 32.42 16.56 -1.30
CA GLU A 457 33.45 16.50 -0.29
C GLU A 457 33.10 15.45 0.77
N ILE A 458 34.12 14.80 1.34
CA ILE A 458 33.99 13.89 2.46
C ILE A 458 34.92 14.34 3.57
N ARG A 459 34.36 14.67 4.74
CA ARG A 459 35.09 15.07 5.94
C ARG A 459 35.09 13.95 6.96
N GLN A 460 36.27 13.48 7.38
CA GLN A 460 36.39 12.53 8.49
C GLN A 460 36.18 13.27 9.82
N VAL A 461 35.28 12.77 10.68
CA VAL A 461 34.94 13.41 11.96
C VAL A 461 35.53 12.66 13.15
N THR A 462 35.40 11.34 13.17
CA THR A 462 36.01 10.42 14.16
C THR A 462 36.65 9.25 13.41
N SER A 463 37.20 8.25 14.11
CA SER A 463 37.71 7.04 13.45
C SER A 463 36.66 6.26 12.64
N ASP A 464 35.38 6.37 13.01
CA ASP A 464 34.26 5.63 12.43
C ASP A 464 33.15 6.50 11.84
N THR A 465 33.26 7.83 11.88
CA THR A 465 32.21 8.75 11.42
C THR A 465 32.73 9.72 10.37
N LYS A 466 31.96 9.86 9.28
CA LYS A 466 32.22 10.78 8.15
C LYS A 466 31.04 11.72 7.94
N ILE A 467 31.29 12.87 7.34
CA ILE A 467 30.27 13.75 6.78
C ILE A 467 30.42 13.76 5.26
N LEU A 468 29.33 13.48 4.57
CA LEU A 468 29.22 13.53 3.12
C LEU A 468 28.53 14.84 2.74
N LYS A 469 29.21 15.69 1.98
CA LYS A 469 28.64 16.93 1.44
C LYS A 469 28.17 16.66 0.02
N CYS A 470 26.86 16.68 -0.19
CA CYS A 470 26.21 16.34 -1.44
C CYS A 470 25.71 17.60 -2.16
N LYS A 471 25.96 17.69 -3.47
CA LYS A 471 25.52 18.81 -4.32
C LYS A 471 24.02 18.73 -4.58
N LEU A 472 23.31 19.84 -4.41
CA LEU A 472 21.93 19.99 -4.88
C LEU A 472 21.89 20.31 -6.39
N PRO A 473 20.73 20.20 -7.08
CA PRO A 473 20.65 20.32 -8.53
C PRO A 473 21.20 21.65 -9.07
N THR A 474 21.00 22.75 -8.35
CA THR A 474 21.64 24.04 -8.62
C THR A 474 22.07 24.72 -7.32
N ASP A 475 22.94 25.72 -7.43
CA ASP A 475 23.46 26.48 -6.29
C ASP A 475 22.38 27.31 -5.56
N SER A 476 21.20 27.46 -6.17
CA SER A 476 20.02 28.15 -5.61
C SER A 476 18.96 27.21 -5.02
N HIS A 477 19.08 25.90 -5.23
CA HIS A 477 18.16 24.92 -4.61
C HIS A 477 18.40 24.83 -3.11
N THR A 478 17.32 24.66 -2.35
CA THR A 478 17.33 24.22 -0.96
C THR A 478 16.92 22.75 -0.86
N MET A 479 17.03 22.15 0.32
CA MET A 479 16.55 20.77 0.53
C MET A 479 15.02 20.66 0.38
N GLY A 480 14.28 21.73 0.69
CA GLY A 480 12.84 21.75 0.80
C GLY A 480 12.31 20.97 2.00
N MET A 481 13.05 20.94 3.12
CA MET A 481 12.79 20.08 4.28
C MET A 481 12.64 20.87 5.58
N THR A 482 11.64 20.52 6.40
CA THR A 482 11.50 21.04 7.78
C THR A 482 12.41 20.28 8.75
N VAL A 483 12.75 20.90 9.88
CA VAL A 483 13.58 20.23 10.90
C VAL A 483 12.85 19.07 11.55
N SER A 484 13.61 18.10 12.09
CA SER A 484 13.09 16.79 12.52
C SER A 484 12.50 15.96 11.35
N GLY A 485 12.97 16.22 10.13
CA GLY A 485 12.74 15.41 8.94
C GLY A 485 13.84 14.37 8.70
N LEU A 486 13.57 13.41 7.83
CA LEU A 486 14.57 12.47 7.32
C LEU A 486 14.51 12.36 5.81
N VAL A 487 15.55 11.77 5.25
CA VAL A 487 15.58 11.24 3.90
C VAL A 487 15.90 9.75 3.92
N MET A 488 15.39 9.01 2.95
CA MET A 488 15.77 7.62 2.68
C MET A 488 16.96 7.62 1.74
N VAL A 489 18.00 6.87 2.11
CA VAL A 489 19.24 6.76 1.34
C VAL A 489 19.44 5.30 0.95
N ASN A 490 19.68 5.05 -0.34
CA ASN A 490 19.99 3.70 -0.82
C ASN A 490 21.41 3.28 -0.44
N GLY A 491 21.53 2.01 -0.06
CA GLY A 491 22.81 1.30 -0.01
C GLY A 491 23.31 0.91 -1.41
N GLU A 492 24.36 0.11 -1.43
CA GLU A 492 24.88 -0.47 -2.66
C GLU A 492 23.80 -1.31 -3.36
N LYS A 493 23.65 -1.12 -4.68
CA LYS A 493 22.73 -1.93 -5.48
C LYS A 493 23.31 -3.32 -5.68
N GLY A 494 22.50 -4.35 -5.40
CA GLY A 494 22.82 -5.74 -5.71
C GLY A 494 22.84 -6.00 -7.22
N ALA A 495 23.24 -7.21 -7.60
CA ALA A 495 23.29 -7.64 -9.00
C ALA A 495 21.92 -7.65 -9.70
N ASP A 496 20.83 -7.67 -8.92
CA ASP A 496 19.44 -7.57 -9.37
C ASP A 496 18.92 -6.12 -9.47
N GLY A 497 19.77 -5.13 -9.19
CA GLY A 497 19.43 -3.70 -9.21
C GLY A 497 18.71 -3.20 -7.95
N THR A 498 18.44 -4.06 -6.96
CA THR A 498 17.78 -3.66 -5.71
C THR A 498 18.78 -3.13 -4.68
N ALA A 499 18.40 -2.12 -3.91
CA ALA A 499 19.21 -1.56 -2.83
C ALA A 499 18.40 -1.51 -1.53
N VAL A 500 19.07 -1.79 -0.41
CA VAL A 500 18.48 -1.58 0.91
C VAL A 500 18.47 -0.08 1.20
N ALA A 501 17.30 0.52 1.40
CA ALA A 501 17.18 1.91 1.82
C ALA A 501 17.16 2.04 3.36
N ARG A 502 17.85 3.05 3.90
CA ARG A 502 17.83 3.38 5.33
C ARG A 502 17.58 4.87 5.57
N PRO A 503 16.93 5.25 6.68
CA PRO A 503 16.67 6.64 7.00
C PRO A 503 17.93 7.34 7.53
N TYR A 504 18.18 8.56 7.06
CA TYR A 504 19.22 9.47 7.55
C TYR A 504 18.64 10.87 7.71
N THR A 505 19.17 11.63 8.67
CA THR A 505 18.78 13.02 8.89
C THR A 505 19.92 13.93 8.45
N PRO A 506 19.71 14.83 7.47
CA PRO A 506 20.66 15.88 7.15
C PRO A 506 20.98 16.76 8.36
N ILE A 507 22.25 17.13 8.50
CA ILE A 507 22.71 18.06 9.56
C ILE A 507 22.68 19.53 9.11
N SER A 508 22.28 19.75 7.85
CA SER A 508 22.04 21.03 7.21
C SER A 508 20.66 21.61 7.58
N LEU A 509 20.53 22.93 7.49
CA LEU A 509 19.25 23.64 7.54
C LEU A 509 18.76 23.98 6.13
N ASP A 510 17.45 24.22 5.98
CA ASP A 510 16.84 24.42 4.67
C ASP A 510 17.26 25.72 3.98
N ASP A 511 17.73 26.72 4.72
CA ASP A 511 18.24 27.96 4.14
C ASP A 511 19.63 27.83 3.49
N GLN A 512 20.30 26.69 3.68
CA GLN A 512 21.55 26.40 2.99
C GLN A 512 21.25 26.00 1.55
N THR A 513 21.77 26.78 0.59
CA THR A 513 21.57 26.53 -0.83
C THR A 513 22.73 25.76 -1.45
N GLY A 514 22.45 24.99 -2.50
CA GLY A 514 23.45 24.33 -3.34
C GLY A 514 24.04 23.02 -2.78
N TYR A 515 23.89 22.73 -1.49
CA TYR A 515 24.36 21.47 -0.91
C TYR A 515 23.56 21.04 0.33
N PHE A 516 23.71 19.77 0.71
CA PHE A 516 23.31 19.25 2.02
C PHE A 516 24.38 18.30 2.57
N GLU A 517 24.41 18.14 3.88
CA GLU A 517 25.38 17.29 4.57
C GLU A 517 24.71 16.13 5.31
N LEU A 518 25.23 14.92 5.11
CA LEU A 518 24.85 13.72 5.85
C LEU A 518 26.01 13.24 6.72
N MET A 519 25.79 13.15 8.03
CA MET A 519 26.72 12.47 8.92
C MET A 519 26.42 10.97 8.95
N VAL A 520 27.42 10.16 8.64
CA VAL A 520 27.33 8.71 8.56
C VAL A 520 28.35 8.09 9.50
N LYS A 521 27.85 7.28 10.45
CA LYS A 521 28.68 6.44 11.30
C LYS A 521 28.77 5.03 10.70
N GLY A 522 29.99 4.57 10.44
CA GLY A 522 30.29 3.25 9.89
C GLY A 522 30.20 2.17 10.95
N TYR A 523 29.26 1.24 10.77
CA TYR A 523 29.15 0.04 11.61
C TYR A 523 29.73 -1.17 10.87
N PRO A 524 30.55 -2.02 11.51
CA PRO A 524 31.17 -3.19 10.85
C PRO A 524 30.17 -4.13 10.19
N THR A 525 28.98 -4.28 10.77
CA THR A 525 27.87 -5.12 10.28
C THR A 525 26.81 -4.34 9.50
N GLY A 526 26.96 -3.02 9.33
CA GLY A 526 25.94 -2.17 8.73
C GLY A 526 25.99 -2.16 7.21
N ILE A 527 24.90 -2.60 6.56
CA ILE A 527 24.80 -2.73 5.09
C ILE A 527 24.94 -1.35 4.40
N VAL A 528 24.04 -0.41 4.70
CA VAL A 528 24.03 0.92 4.08
C VAL A 528 25.19 1.79 4.59
N SER A 529 25.45 1.82 5.90
CA SER A 529 26.51 2.64 6.47
C SER A 529 27.89 2.27 5.94
N LYS A 530 28.17 0.98 5.70
CA LYS A 530 29.44 0.53 5.12
C LYS A 530 29.60 1.01 3.68
N TYR A 531 28.54 0.91 2.88
CA TYR A 531 28.52 1.45 1.53
C TYR A 531 28.78 2.96 1.52
N LEU A 532 28.03 3.72 2.32
CA LEU A 532 28.18 5.18 2.42
C LEU A 532 29.59 5.61 2.88
N CYS A 533 30.20 4.86 3.81
CA CYS A 533 31.58 5.12 4.23
C CYS A 533 32.61 4.74 3.17
N SER A 534 32.25 3.93 2.16
CA SER A 534 33.14 3.53 1.05
C SER A 534 33.15 4.51 -0.13
N LEU A 535 32.13 5.38 -0.20
CA LEU A 535 32.00 6.40 -1.25
C LEU A 535 33.16 7.41 -1.22
N LYS A 536 33.41 8.01 -2.38
CA LYS A 536 34.45 9.01 -2.64
C LYS A 536 33.85 10.27 -3.26
N PRO A 537 34.53 11.43 -3.16
CA PRO A 537 34.15 12.61 -3.94
C PRO A 537 34.01 12.26 -5.42
N GLY A 538 32.91 12.72 -6.05
CA GLY A 538 32.53 12.37 -7.41
C GLY A 538 31.49 11.25 -7.52
N ASP A 539 31.39 10.36 -6.53
CA ASP A 539 30.31 9.37 -6.49
C ASP A 539 28.94 10.03 -6.26
N SER A 540 27.85 9.32 -6.56
CA SER A 540 26.49 9.84 -6.37
C SER A 540 25.73 9.07 -5.30
N LEU A 541 25.01 9.83 -4.47
CA LEU A 541 24.14 9.33 -3.42
C LEU A 541 22.68 9.35 -3.88
N GLU A 542 21.99 8.21 -3.84
CA GLU A 542 20.56 8.16 -4.15
C GLU A 542 19.70 8.46 -2.92
N VAL A 543 18.91 9.54 -2.99
CA VAL A 543 18.13 10.08 -1.88
C VAL A 543 16.66 10.26 -2.28
N LYS A 544 15.74 9.81 -1.40
CA LYS A 544 14.30 10.00 -1.49
C LYS A 544 13.79 10.71 -0.23
N GLY A 545 13.00 11.76 -0.35
CA GLY A 545 12.49 12.54 0.77
C GLY A 545 12.00 13.92 0.36
N PRO A 546 11.74 14.84 1.31
CA PRO A 546 11.88 14.64 2.74
C PRO A 546 10.64 13.97 3.35
N PHE A 547 10.84 13.29 4.47
CA PHE A 547 9.78 12.73 5.31
C PHE A 547 9.83 13.40 6.68
N THR A 548 8.84 14.24 6.97
CA THR A 548 8.76 14.96 8.25
C THR A 548 8.21 14.01 9.33
N LYS A 549 8.89 13.89 10.48
CA LYS A 549 8.38 13.09 11.61
C LYS A 549 7.51 13.92 12.54
N LEU A 550 8.06 14.99 13.06
CA LEU A 550 7.37 15.94 13.92
C LEU A 550 7.73 17.35 13.44
N PRO A 551 6.78 18.12 12.89
CA PRO A 551 7.06 19.49 12.49
C PRO A 551 7.35 20.31 13.76
N TYR A 552 8.52 20.95 13.78
CA TYR A 552 8.87 21.91 14.83
C TYR A 552 8.29 23.29 14.50
N THR A 553 7.75 23.97 15.50
CA THR A 553 7.36 25.38 15.39
C THR A 553 7.94 26.14 16.58
N ALA A 554 8.33 27.38 16.35
CA ALA A 554 9.01 28.18 17.36
C ALA A 554 8.15 28.33 18.62
N ASN A 555 8.74 28.13 19.81
CA ASN A 555 8.06 28.16 21.10
C ASN A 555 6.93 27.12 21.27
N MET A 556 6.91 26.03 20.50
CA MET A 556 5.88 24.98 20.66
C MET A 556 5.88 24.34 22.06
N LYS A 557 7.03 24.37 22.74
CA LYS A 557 7.28 23.87 24.09
C LYS A 557 8.19 24.85 24.81
N LYS A 558 8.08 24.94 26.13
CA LYS A 558 8.95 25.81 26.94
C LYS A 558 10.36 25.21 27.06
N GLN A 559 10.43 23.90 27.25
CA GLN A 559 11.68 23.18 27.39
C GLN A 559 11.67 21.88 26.56
N ILE A 560 12.79 21.61 25.89
CA ILE A 560 13.01 20.37 25.14
C ILE A 560 14.21 19.65 25.74
N GLY A 561 13.97 18.45 26.26
CA GLY A 561 15.03 17.50 26.59
C GLY A 561 15.41 16.68 25.37
N MET A 562 16.69 16.38 25.17
CA MET A 562 17.16 15.55 24.07
C MET A 562 18.10 14.48 24.61
N ILE A 563 17.90 13.22 24.21
CA ILE A 563 18.77 12.09 24.54
C ILE A 563 19.28 11.49 23.24
N ALA A 564 20.57 11.64 22.97
CA ALA A 564 21.21 11.16 21.76
C ALA A 564 22.28 10.11 22.06
N GLY A 565 22.38 9.09 21.21
CA GLY A 565 23.47 8.12 21.22
C GLY A 565 24.15 8.00 19.85
N GLY A 566 25.46 8.26 19.77
CA GLY A 566 26.23 8.18 18.53
C GLY A 566 25.59 8.97 17.37
N SER A 567 25.25 8.30 16.26
CA SER A 567 24.62 8.96 15.09
C SER A 567 23.22 9.54 15.34
N GLY A 568 22.59 9.22 16.48
CA GLY A 568 21.31 9.80 16.91
C GLY A 568 21.36 11.31 17.18
N ILE A 569 22.55 11.93 17.18
CA ILE A 569 22.72 13.38 17.27
C ILE A 569 22.18 14.15 16.06
N THR A 570 22.10 13.51 14.89
CA THR A 570 21.76 14.18 13.62
C THR A 570 20.43 14.93 13.65
N PRO A 571 19.28 14.33 14.06
CA PRO A 571 18.04 15.09 14.15
C PRO A 571 18.06 16.13 15.28
N MET A 572 18.80 15.89 16.37
CA MET A 572 18.89 16.83 17.49
C MET A 572 19.56 18.14 17.07
N VAL A 573 20.69 18.05 16.37
CA VAL A 573 21.43 19.23 15.88
C VAL A 573 20.60 20.05 14.91
N GLN A 574 19.79 19.41 14.07
CA GLN A 574 18.90 20.12 13.16
C GLN A 574 17.88 20.98 13.92
N VAL A 575 17.23 20.42 14.94
CA VAL A 575 16.27 21.14 15.79
C VAL A 575 16.96 22.24 16.60
N VAL A 576 18.12 21.94 17.21
CA VAL A 576 18.90 22.92 17.98
C VAL A 576 19.29 24.12 17.12
N LYS A 577 19.81 23.89 15.90
CA LYS A 577 20.20 24.96 14.99
C LYS A 577 19.00 25.83 14.59
N GLU A 578 17.84 25.23 14.35
CA GLU A 578 16.61 25.97 14.03
C GLU A 578 16.14 26.87 15.18
N ILE A 579 16.13 26.33 16.41
CA ILE A 579 15.78 27.07 17.62
C ILE A 579 16.71 28.26 17.81
N LEU A 580 18.03 28.02 17.82
CA LEU A 580 19.02 29.05 18.12
C LEU A 580 19.14 30.11 17.00
N LYS A 581 18.82 29.74 15.75
CA LYS A 581 18.83 30.66 14.63
C LYS A 581 17.68 31.66 14.69
N ASN A 582 16.54 31.30 15.28
CA ASN A 582 15.38 32.18 15.40
C ASN A 582 15.40 32.98 16.72
N PRO A 583 15.69 34.29 16.71
CA PRO A 583 15.77 35.07 17.94
C PRO A 583 14.44 35.18 18.71
N ALA A 584 13.30 34.93 18.04
CA ALA A 584 11.98 34.92 18.65
C ALA A 584 11.64 33.59 19.33
N ASP A 585 12.42 32.54 19.10
CA ASP A 585 12.27 31.26 19.77
C ASP A 585 13.01 31.27 21.11
N LYS A 586 12.26 31.05 22.20
CA LYS A 586 12.74 31.07 23.58
C LYS A 586 12.75 29.68 24.21
N THR A 587 12.57 28.64 23.40
CA THR A 587 12.61 27.24 23.86
C THR A 587 13.97 26.92 24.47
N GLN A 588 13.99 26.46 25.72
CA GLN A 588 15.22 26.01 26.39
C GLN A 588 15.51 24.56 26.00
N VAL A 589 16.77 24.24 25.69
CA VAL A 589 17.17 22.90 25.23
C VAL A 589 18.25 22.31 26.13
N THR A 590 18.01 21.08 26.62
CA THR A 590 19.04 20.28 27.29
C THR A 590 19.30 19.01 26.49
N LEU A 591 20.55 18.74 26.15
CA LEU A 591 20.97 17.56 25.40
C LEU A 591 21.89 16.68 26.26
N ILE A 592 21.49 15.43 26.49
CA ILE A 592 22.35 14.35 27.00
C ILE A 592 22.87 13.57 25.80
N TYR A 593 24.20 13.53 25.62
CA TYR A 593 24.81 12.94 24.44
C TYR A 593 25.82 11.84 24.77
N GLY A 594 25.42 10.59 24.55
CA GLY A 594 26.20 9.38 24.84
C GLY A 594 27.07 8.89 23.70
N ASN A 595 28.34 8.60 24.01
CA ASN A 595 29.34 8.05 23.08
C ASN A 595 30.27 7.05 23.79
N GLN A 596 31.19 6.40 23.06
CA GLN A 596 32.09 5.40 23.66
C GLN A 596 33.26 6.02 24.44
N SER A 597 33.84 7.10 23.91
CA SER A 597 34.99 7.81 24.48
C SER A 597 34.96 9.29 24.10
N PRO A 598 35.70 10.18 24.80
CA PRO A 598 35.76 11.61 24.49
C PRO A 598 36.28 11.91 23.08
N THR A 599 37.16 11.05 22.55
CA THR A 599 37.73 11.14 21.19
C THR A 599 36.75 10.71 20.09
N ASN A 600 35.68 10.01 20.46
CA ASN A 600 34.66 9.48 19.55
C ASN A 600 33.32 10.25 19.64
N ILE A 601 33.32 11.50 20.10
CA ILE A 601 32.13 12.37 20.13
C ILE A 601 32.04 13.14 18.81
N PRO A 602 31.19 12.76 17.83
CA PRO A 602 31.08 13.52 16.60
C PRO A 602 30.36 14.84 16.85
N LEU A 603 30.75 15.87 16.09
CA LEU A 603 30.26 17.25 16.16
C LEU A 603 30.51 17.98 17.48
N ARG A 604 31.41 17.48 18.35
CA ARG A 604 31.70 18.11 19.65
C ARG A 604 32.02 19.59 19.55
N ALA A 605 32.98 19.97 18.69
CA ALA A 605 33.37 21.37 18.52
C ALA A 605 32.21 22.25 18.02
N GLU A 606 31.33 21.71 17.15
CA GLU A 606 30.15 22.43 16.66
C GLU A 606 29.12 22.63 17.79
N LEU A 607 28.89 21.60 18.61
CA LEU A 607 28.00 21.67 19.77
C LEU A 607 28.52 22.65 20.82
N ASP A 608 29.82 22.62 21.13
CA ASP A 608 30.44 23.55 22.09
C ASP A 608 30.31 25.01 21.61
N ASN A 609 30.48 25.25 20.30
CA ASN A 609 30.25 26.57 19.71
C ASN A 609 28.78 27.00 19.77
N LEU A 610 27.84 26.08 19.57
CA LEU A 610 26.40 26.36 19.72
C LEU A 610 26.07 26.70 21.18
N VAL A 611 26.62 25.97 22.15
CA VAL A 611 26.45 26.27 23.59
C VAL A 611 26.97 27.66 23.90
N ALA A 612 28.20 27.97 23.48
CA ALA A 612 28.83 29.28 23.72
C ALA A 612 28.05 30.45 23.11
N SER A 613 27.43 30.26 21.94
CA SER A 613 26.63 31.28 21.26
C SER A 613 25.16 31.34 21.68
N SER A 614 24.65 30.33 22.40
CA SER A 614 23.23 30.20 22.75
C SER A 614 22.72 31.16 23.83
N LYS A 615 23.62 31.90 24.51
CA LYS A 615 23.26 32.77 25.66
C LYS A 615 22.49 32.03 26.77
N GLY A 616 22.83 30.75 26.99
CA GLY A 616 22.20 29.91 28.02
C GLY A 616 20.92 29.19 27.57
N GLN A 617 20.55 29.30 26.28
CA GLN A 617 19.38 28.59 25.73
C GLN A 617 19.66 27.09 25.48
N LEU A 618 20.93 26.72 25.28
CA LEU A 618 21.35 25.33 25.06
C LEU A 618 22.32 24.87 26.14
N ALA A 619 22.04 23.72 26.75
CA ALA A 619 22.95 22.97 27.60
C ALA A 619 23.25 21.60 26.97
N VAL A 620 24.53 21.22 26.90
CA VAL A 620 24.96 19.91 26.37
C VAL A 620 25.77 19.20 27.44
N HIS A 621 25.39 17.95 27.72
CA HIS A 621 26.02 17.08 28.69
C HIS A 621 26.57 15.85 27.97
N TYR A 622 27.88 15.77 27.83
CA TYR A 622 28.55 14.63 27.23
C TYR A 622 28.67 13.49 28.24
N ILE A 623 28.25 12.30 27.86
CA ILE A 623 28.47 11.09 28.65
C ILE A 623 29.21 10.06 27.80
N VAL A 624 30.09 9.27 28.41
CA VAL A 624 30.91 8.29 27.70
C VAL A 624 30.98 6.96 28.43
N ASP A 625 31.08 5.85 27.69
CA ASP A 625 31.30 4.53 28.31
C ASP A 625 32.64 4.49 29.07
N LYS A 626 33.67 5.16 28.53
CA LYS A 626 35.03 5.23 29.10
C LYS A 626 35.62 6.62 28.88
N ASN A 627 36.13 7.25 29.95
CA ASN A 627 36.86 8.52 29.87
C ASN A 627 38.37 8.27 29.86
N ASP A 628 38.87 7.64 28.80
CA ASP A 628 40.27 7.24 28.61
C ASP A 628 41.24 8.43 28.54
N THR A 629 40.75 9.63 28.19
CA THR A 629 41.54 10.86 28.14
C THR A 629 41.47 11.71 29.40
N ASN A 630 40.76 11.28 30.45
CA ASN A 630 40.49 12.08 31.67
C ASN A 630 39.95 13.49 31.37
N ASP A 631 39.05 13.58 30.39
CA ASP A 631 38.46 14.86 29.98
C ASP A 631 37.46 15.34 31.04
N SER A 632 37.72 16.52 31.62
CA SER A 632 36.91 17.10 32.69
C SER A 632 35.54 17.62 32.23
N ASN A 633 35.31 17.74 30.91
CA ASN A 633 34.02 18.17 30.36
C ASN A 633 33.02 17.02 30.18
N ILE A 634 33.43 15.79 30.53
CA ILE A 634 32.53 14.63 30.56
C ILE A 634 31.68 14.71 31.81
N ALA A 635 30.36 14.85 31.62
CA ALA A 635 29.40 14.96 32.72
C ALA A 635 29.20 13.64 33.47
N HIS A 636 29.33 12.50 32.77
CA HIS A 636 29.16 11.18 33.37
C HIS A 636 29.92 10.09 32.60
N VAL A 637 30.45 9.10 33.33
CA VAL A 637 31.05 7.89 32.75
C VAL A 637 30.13 6.70 33.00
N GLY A 638 29.55 6.17 31.92
CA GLY A 638 28.50 5.16 31.97
C GLY A 638 27.38 5.43 30.96
N PHE A 639 26.31 4.64 31.05
CA PHE A 639 25.13 4.77 30.21
C PHE A 639 24.12 5.77 30.79
N VAL A 640 23.17 6.21 29.97
CA VAL A 640 22.03 7.03 30.44
C VAL A 640 21.24 6.24 31.48
N ASP A 641 21.03 6.83 32.66
CA ASP A 641 20.27 6.24 33.76
C ASP A 641 19.18 7.19 34.28
N ALA A 642 18.37 6.70 35.24
CA ALA A 642 17.29 7.48 35.83
C ALA A 642 17.77 8.71 36.59
N GLY A 643 18.95 8.65 37.22
CA GLY A 643 19.51 9.78 37.97
C GLY A 643 19.87 10.94 37.04
N LEU A 644 20.53 10.64 35.91
CA LEU A 644 20.85 11.62 34.88
C LEU A 644 19.59 12.21 34.25
N CYS A 645 18.62 11.36 33.89
CA CYS A 645 17.36 11.83 33.32
C CYS A 645 16.63 12.76 34.29
N ALA A 646 16.48 12.38 35.57
CA ALA A 646 15.80 13.20 36.57
C ALA A 646 16.56 14.50 36.90
N GLY A 647 17.89 14.48 36.87
CA GLY A 647 18.72 15.62 37.23
C GLY A 647 18.92 16.65 36.12
N LEU A 648 18.90 16.23 34.85
CA LEU A 648 19.26 17.09 33.70
C LEU A 648 18.08 17.40 32.77
N LEU A 649 17.14 16.48 32.58
CA LEU A 649 16.02 16.70 31.66
C LEU A 649 14.96 17.61 32.28
N PRO A 650 14.19 18.34 31.45
CA PRO A 650 13.05 19.09 31.95
C PRO A 650 12.02 18.13 32.57
N PRO A 651 11.39 18.50 33.70
CA PRO A 651 10.48 17.61 34.41
C PRO A 651 9.24 17.25 33.56
N PRO A 652 8.56 16.13 33.86
CA PRO A 652 7.31 15.76 33.20
C PRO A 652 6.29 16.89 33.30
N SER A 653 5.90 17.44 32.15
CA SER A 653 4.95 18.54 32.04
C SER A 653 4.40 18.61 30.61
N PRO A 654 3.12 18.99 30.42
CA PRO A 654 2.56 19.26 29.10
C PRO A 654 3.29 20.38 28.33
N ASP A 655 4.01 21.26 29.04
CA ASP A 655 4.81 22.34 28.43
C ASP A 655 6.18 21.86 27.93
N ASN A 656 6.56 20.62 28.24
CA ASN A 656 7.87 20.05 27.95
C ASN A 656 7.75 18.92 26.91
N LEU A 657 8.87 18.60 26.27
CA LEU A 657 8.97 17.49 25.32
C LEU A 657 10.37 16.87 25.40
N VAL A 658 10.46 15.55 25.32
CA VAL A 658 11.73 14.82 25.30
C VAL A 658 11.89 14.13 23.94
N TYR A 659 12.95 14.49 23.22
CA TYR A 659 13.40 13.74 22.04
C TYR A 659 14.39 12.66 22.43
N ILE A 660 14.24 11.48 21.82
CA ILE A 660 15.21 10.39 21.98
C ILE A 660 15.58 9.76 20.63
N CYS A 661 16.87 9.63 20.36
CA CYS A 661 17.39 8.95 19.18
C CYS A 661 18.72 8.26 19.48
N GLY A 662 18.84 6.97 19.21
CA GLY A 662 20.08 6.25 19.51
C GLY A 662 20.00 4.76 19.13
N PRO A 663 21.04 3.98 19.49
CA PRO A 663 21.05 2.55 19.20
C PRO A 663 19.90 1.83 19.91
N PRO A 664 19.43 0.68 19.37
CA PRO A 664 18.26 -0.03 19.91
C PRO A 664 18.31 -0.32 21.41
N GLY A 665 19.48 -0.70 21.95
CA GLY A 665 19.65 -0.95 23.39
C GLY A 665 19.35 0.28 24.26
N MET A 666 19.81 1.46 23.83
CA MET A 666 19.53 2.72 24.53
C MET A 666 18.04 3.06 24.45
N LEU A 667 17.44 2.94 23.27
CA LEU A 667 16.03 3.25 23.06
C LEU A 667 15.12 2.37 23.91
N ILE A 668 15.38 1.06 23.94
CA ILE A 668 14.63 0.08 24.75
C ILE A 668 14.72 0.44 26.24
N SER A 669 15.93 0.70 26.74
CA SER A 669 16.19 0.97 28.15
C SER A 669 15.56 2.27 28.64
N VAL A 670 15.55 3.31 27.80
CA VAL A 670 15.15 4.66 28.22
C VAL A 670 13.69 4.97 27.90
N ALA A 671 13.18 4.54 26.74
CA ALA A 671 11.85 4.93 26.25
C ALA A 671 11.00 3.78 25.67
N GLY A 672 11.53 2.55 25.60
CA GLY A 672 10.88 1.43 24.92
C GLY A 672 10.97 1.49 23.39
N ASN A 673 10.71 0.36 22.73
CA ASN A 673 10.84 0.23 21.27
C ASN A 673 9.78 1.02 20.48
N LYS A 674 10.12 1.34 19.22
CA LYS A 674 9.14 1.76 18.21
C LYS A 674 8.35 0.56 17.72
N LYS A 675 7.12 0.80 17.26
CA LYS A 675 6.28 -0.22 16.63
C LYS A 675 6.49 -0.17 15.12
N PHE A 676 6.94 -1.28 14.54
CA PHE A 676 7.13 -1.43 13.11
C PHE A 676 5.98 -2.25 12.56
N GLU A 677 5.19 -1.66 11.67
CA GLU A 677 4.11 -2.33 10.92
C GLU A 677 4.48 -2.32 9.45
N GLU A 678 4.24 -3.43 8.76
CA GLU A 678 4.55 -3.56 7.34
C GLU A 678 3.76 -2.54 6.49
N GLY A 679 4.43 -1.93 5.52
CA GLY A 679 3.83 -0.92 4.64
C GLY A 679 3.52 0.42 5.30
N LYS A 680 3.77 0.57 6.61
CA LYS A 680 3.54 1.82 7.35
C LYS A 680 4.84 2.41 7.90
N PRO A 681 4.95 3.74 8.01
CA PRO A 681 6.02 4.37 8.76
C PRO A 681 6.04 3.86 10.21
N PRO A 682 7.22 3.75 10.85
CA PRO A 682 7.33 3.28 12.22
C PRO A 682 6.56 4.19 13.18
N ALA A 683 5.65 3.61 13.95
CA ALA A 683 4.91 4.31 14.98
C ALA A 683 5.74 4.42 16.27
N GLN A 684 5.39 5.38 17.14
CA GLN A 684 6.11 5.65 18.38
C GLN A 684 6.17 4.44 19.33
N GLY A 685 5.16 3.56 19.32
CA GLY A 685 5.06 2.42 20.24
C GLY A 685 4.84 2.87 21.69
N GLU A 686 4.62 1.91 22.58
CA GLU A 686 4.39 2.20 24.00
C GLU A 686 5.62 2.86 24.65
N LEU A 687 5.40 3.84 25.53
CA LEU A 687 6.47 4.37 26.38
C LEU A 687 6.80 3.35 27.49
N ALA A 688 8.09 3.02 27.62
CA ALA A 688 8.63 2.12 28.63
C ALA A 688 10.00 2.58 29.13
N GLY A 689 10.56 1.90 30.14
CA GLY A 689 11.89 2.17 30.66
C GLY A 689 11.95 3.45 31.53
N VAL A 690 13.16 4.02 31.62
CA VAL A 690 13.50 5.12 32.53
C VAL A 690 12.51 6.29 32.47
N LEU A 691 12.11 6.74 31.29
CA LEU A 691 11.21 7.88 31.16
C LEU A 691 9.80 7.57 31.69
N LYS A 692 9.31 6.33 31.52
CA LYS A 692 8.02 5.93 32.10
C LYS A 692 8.09 5.91 33.63
N GLU A 693 9.19 5.39 34.18
CA GLU A 693 9.42 5.31 35.63
C GLU A 693 9.54 6.70 36.28
N LEU A 694 10.07 7.67 35.55
CA LEU A 694 10.16 9.08 35.97
C LEU A 694 8.85 9.87 35.78
N GLY A 695 7.77 9.23 35.31
CA GLY A 695 6.45 9.84 35.19
C GLY A 695 6.19 10.62 33.91
N TYR A 696 7.02 10.48 32.87
CA TYR A 696 6.69 11.00 31.55
C TYR A 696 5.56 10.18 30.90
N THR A 697 4.73 10.85 30.11
CA THR A 697 3.66 10.24 29.31
C THR A 697 4.03 10.19 27.84
N GLU A 698 3.26 9.46 27.04
CA GLU A 698 3.54 9.25 25.60
C GLU A 698 3.52 10.55 24.78
N ASP A 699 2.72 11.55 25.17
CA ASP A 699 2.66 12.87 24.55
C ASP A 699 3.85 13.77 24.91
N MET A 700 4.61 13.41 25.94
CA MET A 700 5.81 14.13 26.40
C MET A 700 7.10 13.56 25.81
N VAL A 701 7.06 12.41 25.13
CA VAL A 701 8.26 11.74 24.62
C VAL A 701 8.09 11.41 23.13
N PHE A 702 9.05 11.86 22.32
CA PHE A 702 9.07 11.58 20.89
C PHE A 702 10.37 10.87 20.49
N LYS A 703 10.23 9.60 20.10
CA LYS A 703 11.30 8.76 19.59
C LYS A 703 11.56 9.14 18.13
N LEU A 704 12.71 9.75 17.87
CA LEU A 704 13.10 10.22 16.54
C LEU A 704 13.53 9.09 15.63
#